data_AF-A0A432RZD7-F1
#
_entry.id   AF-A0A432RZD7-F1
#
_cell.length_a   1.000
_cell.length_b   1.000
_cell.length_c   1.000
_cell.angle_alpha   90.00
_cell.angle_beta   90.00
_cell.angle_gamma   90.00
#
_symmetry.space_group_name_H-M   'P 1'
#
loop_
_entity.id
_entity.type
_entity.pdbx_description
1 polymer ?
#
loop_
_entity_poly.entity_id
_entity_poly.type
_entity_poly.pdbx_seq_one_letter_code
_entity_poly.pdbx_strand_id
1 'polypeptide(L)'
;MFLIFNLSFADENRGENSCLKCHKGIENIRPINSKMMKEIFKLAEKAGYPNNDCIVCHGGNPDGKKTKEIHKGTVAYFKTHEGPKEFYPDPGSPWINKNTCGICHEVQVKTQFTSLMFTEAGKIQGSLWGFGGLNGYKHDIGNYSVKEEKEIHKKIGTETYRKYMAELKRKEPQVFPKEMKPLPPAPTVDEVEKNPQLAVYTYLRQECLRCHTGVKGRSKRGDYRGMGCSACHIPYSNEGFYEGNDLTIPKDERNHLLVHTIQATRDTYVEIHGIKYSGIPVETCTTCHDRGKRIGVSYQGLMETAYKSPFLEDGSDQPKLHTKHYLHLKADIHLKKGMLCQDCHTSIDVHGDGLLAGTTIAPVEIECQDCHGTPDKYPWELSIGYSDEYSEKVKTGKPRGVATELPDYLEQGKVYDKKDGYLLTARGNPFGNVVRDGDEVIVHTAGGKDLRLKPLKKLASEKKFSKEGHIAMVMIKKHMDRMECYTCHATWAPQCYGCHIKIDYSQGEKHPDWIAMGNAVDISGLTADARGEFKKFLIDGKISETRSYLRWENPPLAQNGEGRISPAIPGCQTTLTVIGKDGKPLLLNHIFRIPNVEGAGKEGQKAIDISPVQPHTIQKRARSCESCHGNPVAMGYGIEEGKLYSDPSKPYIVDLTTADGKIIPKIFKTQINPIPNLNHDWSRFITEKGKQLQTVGHHFKLSRPLNNEERSKLDRRGVCISCHKTIPEGDLAVSLLTHIKEKTKLEIDKQKHDSILHKLLLIGAWAQIGGAIFVTLLVIGIVWKIKRRKKNRYYY
;
A
#
# COMPACT_ATOMS: atom_id res chain seq x y z
N MET A 1 -43.70 -25.98 -26.04
CA MET A 1 -42.43 -26.20 -26.75
C MET A 1 -42.07 -24.90 -27.45
N PHE A 2 -41.48 -23.94 -26.72
CA PHE A 2 -41.05 -22.65 -27.26
C PHE A 2 -39.53 -22.68 -27.37
N LEU A 3 -39.02 -22.76 -28.61
CA LEU A 3 -37.61 -22.58 -28.92
C LEU A 3 -37.24 -21.12 -28.68
N ILE A 4 -36.46 -20.87 -27.63
CA ILE A 4 -35.74 -19.61 -27.47
C ILE A 4 -34.51 -19.70 -28.38
N PHE A 5 -34.55 -18.99 -29.49
CA PHE A 5 -33.37 -18.68 -30.28
C PHE A 5 -32.41 -17.86 -29.41
N ASN A 6 -31.31 -18.46 -28.98
CA ASN A 6 -30.12 -17.74 -28.58
C ASN A 6 -29.61 -17.00 -29.82
N LEU A 7 -29.97 -15.73 -29.95
CA LEU A 7 -29.29 -14.79 -30.84
C LEU A 7 -27.87 -14.60 -30.28
N SER A 8 -26.92 -15.40 -30.79
CA SER A 8 -25.50 -15.06 -30.70
C SER A 8 -25.32 -13.73 -31.41
N PHE A 9 -24.98 -12.68 -30.66
CA PHE A 9 -24.55 -11.43 -31.29
C PHE A 9 -23.36 -11.72 -32.20
N ALA A 10 -23.45 -11.14 -33.40
CA ALA A 10 -22.58 -11.36 -34.52
C ALA A 10 -21.10 -11.36 -34.12
N ASP A 11 -20.42 -12.43 -34.53
CA ASP A 11 -18.99 -12.42 -34.81
C ASP A 11 -18.78 -11.32 -35.88
N GLU A 12 -18.46 -10.08 -35.44
CA GLU A 12 -17.99 -9.04 -36.37
C GLU A 12 -16.77 -9.65 -37.05
N ASN A 13 -16.90 -10.05 -38.31
CA ASN A 13 -15.91 -10.88 -38.98
C ASN A 13 -14.61 -10.07 -39.15
N ARG A 14 -13.52 -10.46 -38.47
CA ARG A 14 -12.18 -9.83 -38.49
C ARG A 14 -11.54 -9.81 -39.88
N GLY A 15 -12.18 -10.42 -40.89
CA GLY A 15 -11.63 -10.64 -42.22
C GLY A 15 -10.67 -11.83 -42.24
N GLU A 16 -10.34 -12.33 -43.44
CA GLU A 16 -9.33 -13.39 -43.57
C GLU A 16 -7.92 -12.83 -43.29
N ASN A 17 -7.20 -13.47 -42.37
CA ASN A 17 -5.80 -13.21 -42.04
C ASN A 17 -5.03 -14.55 -42.06
N SER A 18 -3.83 -14.60 -42.65
CA SER A 18 -3.02 -15.81 -42.72
C SER A 18 -2.66 -16.40 -41.35
N CYS A 19 -2.49 -15.58 -40.31
CA CYS A 19 -2.21 -16.03 -38.94
C CYS A 19 -3.38 -16.86 -38.35
N LEU A 20 -4.62 -16.51 -38.69
CA LEU A 20 -5.83 -17.19 -38.19
C LEU A 20 -6.02 -18.59 -38.77
N LYS A 21 -5.27 -18.97 -39.82
CA LYS A 21 -5.27 -20.34 -40.35
C LYS A 21 -4.74 -21.33 -39.32
N CYS A 22 -3.79 -20.91 -38.49
CA CYS A 22 -3.23 -21.72 -37.41
C CYS A 22 -3.88 -21.36 -36.06
N HIS A 23 -4.02 -20.07 -35.76
CA HIS A 23 -4.58 -19.56 -34.51
C HIS A 23 -6.12 -19.45 -34.58
N LYS A 24 -6.77 -20.50 -35.08
CA LYS A 24 -8.22 -20.50 -35.27
C LYS A 24 -8.91 -20.37 -33.91
N GLY A 25 -9.79 -19.38 -33.80
CA GLY A 25 -10.55 -19.10 -32.58
C GLY A 25 -9.87 -18.12 -31.62
N ILE A 26 -8.62 -17.69 -31.88
CA ILE A 26 -7.98 -16.67 -31.02
C ILE A 26 -8.83 -15.41 -30.93
N GLU A 27 -8.94 -14.86 -29.72
CA GLU A 27 -9.76 -13.68 -29.50
C GLU A 27 -9.20 -12.45 -30.23
N ASN A 28 -10.11 -11.55 -30.62
CA ASN A 28 -9.70 -10.21 -31.00
C ASN A 28 -9.13 -9.51 -29.75
N ILE A 29 -7.92 -8.95 -29.87
CA ILE A 29 -7.23 -8.32 -28.73
C ILE A 29 -8.05 -7.15 -28.13
N ARG A 30 -8.90 -6.53 -28.96
CA ARG A 30 -9.90 -5.50 -28.65
C ARG A 30 -11.10 -5.66 -29.59
N PRO A 31 -12.29 -5.11 -29.27
CA PRO A 31 -13.43 -5.11 -30.20
C PRO A 31 -13.08 -4.44 -31.55
N ILE A 32 -13.48 -5.04 -32.66
CA ILE A 32 -13.12 -4.60 -34.03
C ILE A 32 -13.55 -3.17 -34.31
N ASN A 33 -14.73 -2.79 -33.83
CA ASN A 33 -15.26 -1.44 -33.98
C ASN A 33 -14.58 -0.38 -33.08
N SER A 34 -13.70 -0.77 -32.16
CA SER A 34 -12.98 0.15 -31.27
C SER A 34 -12.02 1.06 -32.03
N LYS A 35 -11.78 2.27 -31.51
CA LYS A 35 -10.81 3.21 -32.11
C LYS A 35 -9.42 2.59 -32.25
N MET A 36 -8.97 1.88 -31.20
CA MET A 36 -7.68 1.20 -31.19
C MET A 36 -7.57 0.16 -32.32
N MET A 37 -8.56 -0.73 -32.47
CA MET A 37 -8.50 -1.73 -33.56
C MET A 37 -8.52 -1.10 -34.94
N LYS A 38 -9.29 -0.03 -35.14
CA LYS A 38 -9.32 0.68 -36.43
C LYS A 38 -7.95 1.26 -36.79
N GLU A 39 -7.23 1.84 -35.83
CA GLU A 39 -5.86 2.34 -36.07
C GLU A 39 -4.87 1.19 -36.32
N ILE A 40 -5.02 0.07 -35.61
CA ILE A 40 -4.22 -1.13 -35.85
C ILE A 40 -4.44 -1.66 -37.28
N PHE A 41 -5.69 -1.78 -37.74
CA PHE A 41 -5.99 -2.24 -39.10
C PHE A 41 -5.46 -1.27 -40.17
N LYS A 42 -5.55 0.05 -39.95
CA LYS A 42 -4.94 1.05 -40.85
C LYS A 42 -3.42 0.86 -40.95
N LEU A 43 -2.75 0.57 -39.84
CA LEU A 43 -1.31 0.33 -39.84
C LEU A 43 -0.96 -0.99 -40.55
N ALA A 44 -1.77 -2.04 -40.35
CA ALA A 44 -1.62 -3.30 -41.08
C ALA A 44 -1.81 -3.13 -42.60
N GLU A 45 -2.79 -2.33 -43.02
CA GLU A 45 -3.04 -1.98 -44.43
C GLU A 45 -1.85 -1.24 -45.04
N LYS A 46 -1.30 -0.22 -44.33
CA LYS A 46 -0.07 0.47 -44.75
C LYS A 46 1.12 -0.48 -44.89
N ALA A 47 1.18 -1.52 -44.06
CA ALA A 47 2.22 -2.55 -44.12
C ALA A 47 2.00 -3.58 -45.25
N GLY A 48 0.91 -3.49 -46.01
CA GLY A 48 0.59 -4.39 -47.12
C GLY A 48 -0.22 -5.63 -46.73
N TYR A 49 -0.72 -5.71 -45.48
CA TYR A 49 -1.47 -6.85 -44.96
C TYR A 49 -2.79 -6.39 -44.31
N PRO A 50 -3.78 -5.97 -45.13
CA PRO A 50 -5.07 -5.53 -44.59
C PRO A 50 -5.69 -6.62 -43.71
N ASN A 51 -6.35 -6.20 -42.63
CA ASN A 51 -6.96 -7.07 -41.61
C ASN A 51 -6.00 -7.94 -40.79
N ASN A 52 -4.67 -7.85 -40.99
CA ASN A 52 -3.69 -8.56 -40.16
C ASN A 52 -3.19 -7.69 -39.00
N ASP A 53 -3.97 -7.64 -37.92
CA ASP A 53 -3.61 -6.93 -36.69
C ASP A 53 -2.47 -7.62 -35.91
N CYS A 54 -2.27 -8.93 -36.06
CA CYS A 54 -1.23 -9.67 -35.35
C CYS A 54 0.17 -9.10 -35.62
N ILE A 55 0.49 -8.83 -36.89
CA ILE A 55 1.82 -8.36 -37.30
C ILE A 55 2.16 -6.96 -36.78
N VAL A 56 1.15 -6.17 -36.38
CA VAL A 56 1.33 -4.81 -35.86
C VAL A 56 1.95 -4.83 -34.47
N CYS A 57 1.63 -5.84 -33.66
CA CYS A 57 2.18 -5.98 -32.31
C CYS A 57 3.28 -7.05 -32.24
N HIS A 58 3.08 -8.17 -32.93
CA HIS A 58 3.97 -9.32 -32.85
C HIS A 58 5.03 -9.36 -33.94
N GLY A 59 4.88 -8.64 -35.06
CA GLY A 59 5.76 -8.82 -36.22
C GLY A 59 5.55 -10.19 -36.89
N GLY A 60 6.65 -10.82 -37.31
CA GLY A 60 6.64 -12.09 -38.04
C GLY A 60 6.51 -11.96 -39.56
N ASN A 61 6.45 -13.12 -40.23
CA ASN A 61 6.34 -13.24 -41.67
C ASN A 61 5.03 -13.96 -42.06
N PRO A 62 3.95 -13.22 -42.36
CA PRO A 62 2.65 -13.79 -42.73
C PRO A 62 2.66 -14.59 -44.05
N ASP A 63 3.69 -14.46 -44.89
CA ASP A 63 3.88 -15.21 -46.14
C ASP A 63 4.67 -16.53 -45.94
N GLY A 64 5.18 -16.76 -44.73
CA GLY A 64 5.92 -17.97 -44.39
C GLY A 64 5.06 -19.24 -44.53
N LYS A 65 5.71 -20.37 -44.88
CA LYS A 65 5.01 -21.66 -45.03
C LYS A 65 5.23 -22.59 -43.84
N LYS A 66 6.28 -22.37 -43.07
CA LYS A 66 6.63 -23.17 -41.88
C LYS A 66 6.52 -22.32 -40.62
N THR A 67 6.13 -22.91 -39.50
CA THR A 67 5.99 -22.23 -38.20
C THR A 67 7.23 -21.40 -37.81
N LYS A 68 8.43 -21.93 -38.05
CA LYS A 68 9.70 -21.23 -37.75
C LYS A 68 9.97 -20.02 -38.66
N GLU A 69 9.42 -20.03 -39.87
CA GLU A 69 9.54 -18.91 -40.82
C GLU A 69 8.52 -17.83 -40.49
N ILE A 70 7.30 -18.24 -40.10
CA ILE A 70 6.20 -17.32 -39.76
C ILE A 70 6.50 -16.54 -38.47
N HIS A 71 7.01 -17.20 -37.43
CA HIS A 71 7.34 -16.58 -36.14
C HIS A 71 8.79 -16.08 -36.08
N LYS A 72 9.24 -15.39 -37.14
CA LYS A 72 10.58 -14.81 -37.23
C LYS A 72 10.56 -13.50 -38.00
N GLY A 73 11.39 -12.54 -37.61
CA GLY A 73 11.52 -11.29 -38.35
C GLY A 73 10.28 -10.41 -38.24
N THR A 74 10.16 -9.53 -39.21
CA THR A 74 9.01 -8.66 -39.41
C THR A 74 8.83 -8.40 -40.91
N VAL A 75 7.66 -7.91 -41.29
CA VAL A 75 7.36 -7.53 -42.69
C VAL A 75 8.23 -6.36 -43.14
N ALA A 76 8.48 -6.24 -44.44
CA ALA A 76 9.42 -5.26 -45.00
C ALA A 76 9.12 -3.82 -44.55
N TYR A 77 7.84 -3.44 -44.46
CA TYR A 77 7.40 -2.10 -44.04
C TYR A 77 7.94 -1.72 -42.64
N PHE A 78 7.77 -2.60 -41.64
CA PHE A 78 8.19 -2.31 -40.26
C PHE A 78 9.69 -2.34 -40.05
N LYS A 79 10.50 -2.79 -41.03
CA LYS A 79 11.96 -2.65 -40.93
C LYS A 79 12.39 -1.18 -40.92
N THR A 80 11.72 -0.35 -41.72
CA THR A 80 12.05 1.08 -41.89
C THR A 80 11.04 2.04 -41.25
N HIS A 81 9.85 1.57 -40.87
CA HIS A 81 8.79 2.39 -40.24
C HIS A 81 8.56 2.01 -38.78
N GLU A 82 7.79 2.81 -38.03
CA GLU A 82 7.37 2.47 -36.67
C GLU A 82 6.59 1.15 -36.66
N GLY A 83 6.93 0.27 -35.72
CA GLY A 83 6.42 -1.11 -35.69
C GLY A 83 7.46 -2.12 -35.22
N PRO A 84 7.03 -3.39 -35.06
CA PRO A 84 7.88 -4.46 -34.56
C PRO A 84 9.04 -4.73 -35.52
N LYS A 85 10.24 -4.85 -34.96
CA LYS A 85 11.49 -5.06 -35.73
C LYS A 85 11.86 -6.53 -35.87
N GLU A 86 11.29 -7.35 -35.00
CA GLU A 86 11.43 -8.80 -34.97
C GLU A 86 10.10 -9.42 -34.54
N PHE A 87 10.05 -10.75 -34.47
CA PHE A 87 8.91 -11.42 -33.87
C PHE A 87 8.94 -11.25 -32.36
N TYR A 88 7.86 -10.74 -31.76
CA TYR A 88 7.75 -10.45 -30.34
C TYR A 88 6.70 -11.37 -29.69
N PRO A 89 7.11 -12.41 -28.95
CA PRO A 89 6.17 -13.29 -28.25
C PRO A 89 5.39 -12.57 -27.15
N ASP A 90 6.01 -11.60 -26.48
CA ASP A 90 5.36 -10.70 -25.52
C ASP A 90 5.57 -9.23 -25.95
N PRO A 91 4.65 -8.66 -26.76
CA PRO A 91 4.71 -7.28 -27.22
C PRO A 91 4.69 -6.25 -26.07
N GLY A 92 4.28 -6.65 -24.87
CA GLY A 92 4.22 -5.77 -23.70
C GLY A 92 5.56 -5.55 -23.01
N SER A 93 6.59 -6.34 -23.35
CA SER A 93 7.90 -6.28 -22.72
C SER A 93 8.50 -4.87 -22.76
N PRO A 94 9.02 -4.34 -21.63
CA PRO A 94 9.53 -2.96 -21.56
C PRO A 94 10.75 -2.77 -22.46
N TRP A 95 11.44 -3.87 -22.82
CA TRP A 95 12.66 -3.83 -23.62
C TRP A 95 12.41 -3.59 -25.11
N ILE A 96 11.20 -3.87 -25.60
CA ILE A 96 10.84 -3.69 -27.02
C ILE A 96 9.57 -2.86 -27.22
N ASN A 97 8.83 -2.51 -26.16
CA ASN A 97 7.50 -1.92 -26.32
C ASN A 97 7.46 -0.53 -26.94
N LYS A 98 8.60 0.15 -27.09
CA LYS A 98 8.73 1.32 -27.98
C LYS A 98 8.32 1.03 -29.43
N ASN A 99 8.47 -0.21 -29.87
CA ASN A 99 8.14 -0.69 -31.20
C ASN A 99 6.72 -1.32 -31.29
N THR A 100 5.95 -1.30 -30.20
CA THR A 100 4.60 -1.89 -30.14
C THR A 100 3.63 -0.89 -29.50
N CYS A 101 3.48 -0.89 -28.18
CA CYS A 101 2.64 0.04 -27.43
C CYS A 101 3.05 1.51 -27.68
N GLY A 102 4.35 1.76 -27.80
CA GLY A 102 4.95 3.10 -27.90
C GLY A 102 4.66 3.82 -29.21
N ILE A 103 4.18 3.11 -30.24
CA ILE A 103 3.69 3.71 -31.49
C ILE A 103 2.48 4.63 -31.21
N CYS A 104 1.68 4.29 -30.20
CA CYS A 104 0.47 5.05 -29.83
C CYS A 104 0.58 5.68 -28.43
N HIS A 105 1.30 5.04 -27.51
CA HIS A 105 1.42 5.42 -26.09
C HIS A 105 2.86 5.80 -25.73
N GLU A 106 3.49 6.66 -26.53
CA GLU A 106 4.90 7.05 -26.39
C GLU A 106 5.23 7.58 -24.98
N VAL A 107 4.32 8.38 -24.39
CA VAL A 107 4.53 9.01 -23.07
C VAL A 107 4.64 7.94 -21.98
N GLN A 108 3.65 7.05 -21.87
CA GLN A 108 3.62 5.99 -20.85
C GLN A 108 4.78 5.00 -21.04
N VAL A 109 5.13 4.68 -22.29
CA VAL A 109 6.27 3.79 -22.59
C VAL A 109 7.61 4.43 -22.20
N LYS A 110 7.77 5.75 -22.32
CA LYS A 110 8.99 6.42 -21.87
C LYS A 110 9.06 6.52 -20.34
N THR A 111 7.97 6.85 -19.67
CA THR A 111 7.98 7.02 -18.20
C THR A 111 8.02 5.69 -17.44
N GLN A 112 7.66 4.56 -18.06
CA GLN A 112 7.62 3.26 -17.37
C GLN A 112 8.93 2.93 -16.66
N PHE A 113 10.07 3.34 -17.22
CA PHE A 113 11.40 3.06 -16.66
C PHE A 113 11.68 3.85 -15.38
N THR A 114 11.07 5.03 -15.23
CA THR A 114 11.21 5.85 -14.01
C THR A 114 10.21 5.46 -12.92
N SER A 115 9.23 4.58 -13.23
CA SER A 115 8.24 4.11 -12.26
C SER A 115 8.85 3.24 -11.15
N LEU A 116 8.15 3.15 -10.01
CA LEU A 116 8.53 2.22 -8.94
C LEU A 116 8.26 0.76 -9.29
N MET A 117 7.34 0.49 -10.23
CA MET A 117 7.05 -0.84 -10.75
C MET A 117 8.25 -1.40 -11.53
N PHE A 118 9.11 -0.53 -12.09
CA PHE A 118 10.34 -0.92 -12.76
C PHE A 118 11.56 -0.87 -11.83
N THR A 119 11.72 0.22 -11.07
CA THR A 119 12.94 0.47 -10.28
C THR A 119 12.98 -0.24 -8.92
N GLU A 120 11.83 -0.47 -8.29
CA GLU A 120 11.66 -0.99 -6.92
C GLU A 120 12.49 -0.26 -5.83
N ALA A 121 12.92 0.98 -6.07
CA ALA A 121 13.89 1.70 -5.25
C ALA A 121 13.51 1.80 -3.77
N GLY A 122 12.22 2.01 -3.45
CA GLY A 122 11.74 2.05 -2.06
C GLY A 122 11.89 0.73 -1.30
N LYS A 123 11.69 -0.41 -1.98
CA LYS A 123 11.87 -1.75 -1.40
C LYS A 123 13.35 -2.05 -1.17
N ILE A 124 14.19 -1.70 -2.15
CA ILE A 124 15.64 -1.84 -2.07
C ILE A 124 16.17 -1.04 -0.89
N GLN A 125 15.79 0.23 -0.78
CA GLN A 125 16.19 1.08 0.32
C GLN A 125 15.85 0.46 1.68
N GLY A 126 14.61 -0.01 1.88
CA GLY A 126 14.19 -0.61 3.15
C GLY A 126 15.06 -1.81 3.56
N SER A 127 15.40 -2.69 2.61
CA SER A 127 16.30 -3.81 2.88
C SER A 127 17.73 -3.38 3.16
N LEU A 128 18.27 -2.41 2.41
CA LEU A 128 19.61 -1.87 2.67
C LEU A 128 19.67 -1.17 4.04
N TRP A 129 18.59 -0.53 4.47
CA TRP A 129 18.45 0.01 5.82
C TRP A 129 18.49 -1.12 6.86
N GLY A 130 17.68 -2.16 6.69
CA GLY A 130 17.63 -3.38 7.51
C GLY A 130 19.00 -4.04 7.75
N PHE A 131 19.84 -4.00 6.71
CA PHE A 131 21.20 -4.51 6.72
C PHE A 131 22.21 -3.40 7.02
N GLY A 132 21.92 -2.49 7.96
CA GLY A 132 22.89 -1.52 8.48
C GLY A 132 23.09 -0.26 7.64
N GLY A 133 22.11 0.12 6.81
CA GLY A 133 22.10 1.43 6.14
C GLY A 133 23.15 1.61 5.06
N LEU A 134 23.41 0.58 4.23
CA LEU A 134 24.45 0.62 3.19
C LEU A 134 24.31 1.78 2.18
N ASN A 135 23.09 2.30 1.98
CA ASN A 135 22.85 3.48 1.14
C ASN A 135 22.54 4.77 1.93
N GLY A 136 22.65 4.73 3.26
CA GLY A 136 22.22 5.83 4.13
C GLY A 136 20.81 6.30 3.76
N TYR A 137 20.62 7.61 3.58
CA TYR A 137 19.36 8.23 3.17
C TYR A 137 19.24 8.52 1.66
N LYS A 138 20.14 8.04 0.78
CA LYS A 138 20.25 8.55 -0.60
C LYS A 138 19.13 8.12 -1.56
N HIS A 139 18.53 6.94 -1.33
CA HIS A 139 17.51 6.30 -2.18
C HIS A 139 17.82 6.28 -3.69
N ASP A 140 19.09 6.26 -4.07
CA ASP A 140 19.58 6.32 -5.46
C ASP A 140 19.99 4.94 -6.02
N ILE A 141 19.38 3.85 -5.51
CA ILE A 141 19.62 2.48 -6.00
C ILE A 141 18.31 1.88 -6.49
N GLY A 142 18.31 1.39 -7.72
CA GLY A 142 17.19 0.69 -8.35
C GLY A 142 17.62 -0.64 -8.97
N ASN A 143 16.65 -1.38 -9.52
CA ASN A 143 16.89 -2.63 -10.24
C ASN A 143 17.90 -2.47 -11.40
N TYR A 144 17.80 -1.34 -12.10
CA TYR A 144 18.62 -1.01 -13.27
C TYR A 144 19.14 0.43 -13.16
N SER A 145 20.11 0.76 -14.01
CA SER A 145 20.52 2.14 -14.20
C SER A 145 19.43 2.91 -14.94
N VAL A 146 18.89 3.95 -14.30
CA VAL A 146 17.82 4.78 -14.87
C VAL A 146 18.10 6.24 -14.57
N LYS A 147 17.85 7.12 -15.55
CA LYS A 147 17.90 8.56 -15.37
C LYS A 147 16.50 9.14 -15.48
N GLU A 148 16.28 10.28 -14.84
CA GLU A 148 15.02 11.01 -15.00
C GLU A 148 14.76 11.39 -16.47
N GLU A 149 13.52 11.24 -16.89
CA GLU A 149 13.03 11.64 -18.21
C GLU A 149 12.54 13.09 -18.17
N LYS A 150 13.49 14.02 -18.03
CA LYS A 150 13.19 15.45 -17.78
C LYS A 150 12.28 16.08 -18.84
N GLU A 151 12.45 15.71 -20.11
CA GLU A 151 11.67 16.29 -21.20
C GLU A 151 10.23 15.78 -21.20
N ILE A 152 10.00 14.53 -20.79
CA ILE A 152 8.64 13.99 -20.63
C ILE A 152 7.98 14.58 -19.40
N HIS A 153 8.72 14.73 -18.29
CA HIS A 153 8.19 15.35 -17.08
C HIS A 153 7.66 16.78 -17.31
N LYS A 154 8.31 17.55 -18.20
CA LYS A 154 7.83 18.89 -18.59
C LYS A 154 6.49 18.86 -19.34
N LYS A 155 6.16 17.73 -19.98
CA LYS A 155 4.97 17.56 -20.82
C LYS A 155 3.82 16.86 -20.11
N ILE A 156 4.09 16.13 -19.03
CA ILE A 156 3.06 15.42 -18.25
C ILE A 156 2.60 16.23 -17.04
N GLY A 157 1.37 15.96 -16.60
CA GLY A 157 0.71 16.69 -15.52
C GLY A 157 0.33 18.13 -15.87
N THR A 158 -0.34 18.81 -14.95
CA THR A 158 -0.67 20.24 -15.07
C THR A 158 0.53 21.12 -14.69
N GLU A 159 0.48 22.41 -15.04
CA GLU A 159 1.50 23.36 -14.59
C GLU A 159 1.56 23.44 -13.05
N THR A 160 0.40 23.38 -12.38
CA THR A 160 0.27 23.33 -10.92
C THR A 160 1.00 22.11 -10.36
N TYR A 161 0.77 20.93 -10.92
CA TYR A 161 1.45 19.70 -10.54
C TYR A 161 2.97 19.80 -10.68
N ARG A 162 3.46 20.26 -11.83
CA ARG A 162 4.91 20.40 -12.07
C ARG A 162 5.57 21.37 -11.08
N LYS A 163 4.92 22.50 -10.79
CA LYS A 163 5.41 23.46 -9.79
C LYS A 163 5.46 22.83 -8.40
N TYR A 164 4.43 22.06 -8.05
CA TYR A 164 4.33 21.37 -6.78
C TYR A 164 5.44 20.32 -6.62
N MET A 165 5.62 19.44 -7.62
CA MET A 165 6.67 18.42 -7.60
C MET A 165 8.08 19.03 -7.57
N ALA A 166 8.29 20.16 -8.25
CA ALA A 166 9.55 20.89 -8.16
C ALA A 166 9.81 21.43 -6.74
N GLU A 167 8.79 21.88 -6.01
CA GLU A 167 8.91 22.26 -4.60
C GLU A 167 9.21 21.05 -3.72
N LEU A 168 8.45 19.96 -3.88
CA LEU A 168 8.61 18.75 -3.09
C LEU A 168 9.99 18.13 -3.27
N LYS A 169 10.49 18.05 -4.51
CA LYS A 169 11.85 17.59 -4.83
C LYS A 169 12.93 18.45 -4.18
N ARG A 170 12.73 19.77 -4.01
CA ARG A 170 13.69 20.60 -3.24
C ARG A 170 13.64 20.32 -1.75
N LYS A 171 12.46 20.02 -1.20
CA LYS A 171 12.31 19.68 0.23
C LYS A 171 12.92 18.31 0.55
N GLU A 172 12.70 17.35 -0.33
CA GLU A 172 13.06 15.93 -0.15
C GLU A 172 13.93 15.39 -1.30
N PRO A 173 15.09 16.01 -1.60
CA PRO A 173 15.92 15.63 -2.75
C PRO A 173 16.46 14.20 -2.67
N GLN A 174 16.54 13.65 -1.47
CA GLN A 174 16.96 12.27 -1.22
C GLN A 174 15.87 11.25 -1.57
N VAL A 175 14.61 11.66 -1.72
CA VAL A 175 13.51 10.80 -2.17
C VAL A 175 13.31 10.91 -3.69
N PHE A 176 13.74 12.01 -4.30
CA PHE A 176 13.61 12.25 -5.74
C PHE A 176 15.00 12.39 -6.39
N PRO A 177 15.78 11.29 -6.46
CA PRO A 177 17.12 11.32 -7.01
C PRO A 177 17.11 11.60 -8.52
N LYS A 178 18.21 12.13 -9.05
CA LYS A 178 18.32 12.42 -10.51
C LYS A 178 18.65 11.18 -11.35
N GLU A 179 19.19 10.16 -10.69
CA GLU A 179 19.57 8.89 -11.29
C GLU A 179 19.44 7.77 -10.27
N MET A 180 19.06 6.59 -10.73
CA MET A 180 19.17 5.34 -10.00
C MET A 180 20.42 4.61 -10.49
N LYS A 181 21.28 4.23 -9.55
CA LYS A 181 22.37 3.29 -9.78
C LYS A 181 21.80 1.87 -9.78
N PRO A 182 22.33 0.97 -10.62
CA PRO A 182 21.92 -0.43 -10.58
C PRO A 182 22.29 -1.04 -9.22
N LEU A 183 21.44 -1.93 -8.73
CA LEU A 183 21.75 -2.73 -7.56
C LEU A 183 23.07 -3.50 -7.76
N PRO A 184 24.01 -3.47 -6.80
CA PRO A 184 25.23 -4.27 -6.86
C PRO A 184 24.95 -5.76 -7.14
N PRO A 185 25.89 -6.49 -7.78
CA PRO A 185 25.76 -7.93 -7.99
C PRO A 185 25.61 -8.67 -6.65
N ALA A 186 25.08 -9.89 -6.70
CA ALA A 186 25.14 -10.75 -5.52
C ALA A 186 26.62 -11.02 -5.17
N PRO A 187 27.00 -10.97 -3.88
CA PRO A 187 28.37 -11.24 -3.48
C PRO A 187 28.73 -12.71 -3.73
N THR A 188 30.00 -12.94 -4.00
CA THR A 188 30.60 -14.28 -3.90
C THR A 188 30.64 -14.73 -2.45
N VAL A 189 30.74 -16.05 -2.24
CA VAL A 189 30.85 -16.64 -0.90
C VAL A 189 32.05 -16.05 -0.13
N ASP A 190 33.20 -15.85 -0.78
CA ASP A 190 34.39 -15.27 -0.14
C ASP A 190 34.23 -13.78 0.21
N GLU A 191 33.40 -13.02 -0.52
CA GLU A 191 33.06 -11.65 -0.14
C GLU A 191 32.14 -11.61 1.07
N VAL A 192 31.20 -12.56 1.19
CA VAL A 192 30.33 -12.71 2.37
C VAL A 192 31.15 -13.10 3.61
N GLU A 193 32.14 -13.98 3.47
CA GLU A 193 33.09 -14.34 4.55
C GLU A 193 33.80 -13.10 5.12
N LYS A 194 34.19 -12.16 4.24
CA LYS A 194 34.86 -10.91 4.65
C LYS A 194 33.88 -9.87 5.19
N ASN A 195 32.70 -9.77 4.59
CA ASN A 195 31.67 -8.81 4.98
C ASN A 195 30.27 -9.43 4.83
N PRO A 196 29.74 -10.05 5.90
CA PRO A 196 28.45 -10.74 5.83
C PRO A 196 27.26 -9.80 5.60
N GLN A 197 27.43 -8.48 5.78
CA GLN A 197 26.41 -7.47 5.46
C GLN A 197 26.05 -7.45 3.97
N LEU A 198 26.98 -7.84 3.08
CA LEU A 198 26.76 -7.90 1.63
C LEU A 198 25.71 -8.93 1.22
N ALA A 199 25.37 -9.88 2.10
CA ALA A 199 24.34 -10.88 1.86
C ALA A 199 22.94 -10.24 1.60
N VAL A 200 22.75 -8.96 1.89
CA VAL A 200 21.56 -8.20 1.46
C VAL A 200 21.33 -8.24 -0.05
N TYR A 201 22.39 -8.25 -0.86
CA TYR A 201 22.26 -8.26 -2.32
C TYR A 201 21.79 -9.63 -2.81
N THR A 202 22.25 -10.72 -2.20
CA THR A 202 21.69 -12.06 -2.40
C THR A 202 20.21 -12.08 -2.02
N TYR A 203 19.87 -11.56 -0.84
CA TYR A 203 18.50 -11.49 -0.35
C TYR A 203 17.56 -10.76 -1.30
N LEU A 204 17.94 -9.56 -1.72
CA LEU A 204 17.18 -8.73 -2.64
C LEU A 204 16.97 -9.44 -3.99
N ARG A 205 18.05 -9.93 -4.59
CA ARG A 205 18.07 -10.53 -5.94
C ARG A 205 17.29 -11.84 -6.05
N GLN A 206 17.16 -12.61 -4.97
CA GLN A 206 16.39 -13.86 -4.95
C GLN A 206 14.92 -13.67 -4.54
N GLU A 207 14.65 -12.86 -3.50
CA GLU A 207 13.34 -12.86 -2.83
C GLU A 207 12.48 -11.62 -3.06
N CYS A 208 13.10 -10.46 -3.27
CA CYS A 208 12.38 -9.18 -3.28
C CYS A 208 12.10 -8.68 -4.69
N LEU A 209 13.07 -8.85 -5.59
CA LEU A 209 13.10 -8.18 -6.88
C LEU A 209 12.60 -9.03 -8.05
N ARG A 210 11.72 -10.00 -7.78
CA ARG A 210 11.02 -10.78 -8.81
C ARG A 210 9.75 -10.11 -9.36
N CYS A 211 9.34 -9.01 -8.74
CA CYS A 211 8.04 -8.38 -8.97
C CYS A 211 8.12 -7.21 -9.97
N HIS A 212 9.32 -6.73 -10.29
CA HIS A 212 9.45 -5.62 -11.23
C HIS A 212 9.00 -6.01 -12.63
N THR A 213 8.56 -5.01 -13.38
CA THR A 213 7.97 -5.18 -14.72
C THR A 213 9.01 -5.52 -15.79
N GLY A 214 10.30 -5.40 -15.50
CA GLY A 214 11.42 -5.81 -16.37
C GLY A 214 11.61 -7.31 -16.54
N VAL A 215 10.92 -8.15 -15.76
CA VAL A 215 10.95 -9.63 -15.84
C VAL A 215 9.55 -10.20 -15.82
N LYS A 216 9.37 -11.46 -16.23
CA LYS A 216 8.08 -12.18 -16.16
C LYS A 216 7.77 -12.60 -14.72
N GLY A 217 8.81 -12.94 -13.95
CA GLY A 217 8.70 -13.31 -12.55
C GLY A 217 8.43 -14.80 -12.34
N ARG A 218 8.02 -15.17 -11.12
CA ARG A 218 7.90 -16.58 -10.70
C ARG A 218 6.63 -17.23 -11.26
N SER A 219 6.74 -18.48 -11.69
CA SER A 219 5.58 -19.30 -12.12
C SER A 219 5.00 -20.10 -10.95
N LYS A 220 4.25 -19.44 -10.07
CA LYS A 220 3.55 -20.03 -8.91
C LYS A 220 2.09 -19.56 -8.89
N ARG A 221 1.22 -20.31 -8.20
CA ARG A 221 -0.20 -19.99 -8.07
C ARG A 221 -0.42 -18.57 -7.50
N GLY A 222 -1.13 -17.74 -8.26
CA GLY A 222 -1.36 -16.31 -8.00
C GLY A 222 -0.33 -15.37 -8.61
N ASP A 223 0.79 -15.89 -9.13
CA ASP A 223 1.93 -15.05 -9.54
C ASP A 223 2.13 -14.99 -11.06
N TYR A 224 1.23 -15.59 -11.84
CA TYR A 224 1.31 -15.63 -13.29
C TYR A 224 1.00 -14.24 -13.89
N ARG A 225 1.87 -13.79 -14.78
CA ARG A 225 1.74 -12.51 -15.51
C ARG A 225 2.68 -12.47 -16.73
N GLY A 226 2.49 -11.47 -17.57
CA GLY A 226 3.45 -11.05 -18.60
C GLY A 226 4.53 -10.08 -18.08
N MET A 227 5.22 -9.40 -18.99
CA MET A 227 6.24 -8.38 -18.71
C MET A 227 5.79 -6.99 -19.12
N GLY A 228 6.33 -5.95 -18.47
CA GLY A 228 6.03 -4.57 -18.85
C GLY A 228 4.54 -4.27 -18.83
N CYS A 229 4.01 -3.85 -19.97
CA CYS A 229 2.59 -3.55 -20.16
C CYS A 229 1.71 -4.80 -19.98
N SER A 230 2.16 -5.97 -20.45
CA SER A 230 1.36 -7.21 -20.41
C SER A 230 1.25 -7.79 -18.99
N ALA A 231 2.10 -7.34 -18.06
CA ALA A 231 1.97 -7.68 -16.64
C ALA A 231 0.63 -7.22 -16.03
N CYS A 232 0.04 -6.14 -16.56
CA CYS A 232 -1.21 -5.57 -16.07
C CYS A 232 -2.34 -5.65 -17.11
N HIS A 233 -2.02 -5.41 -18.38
CA HIS A 233 -3.03 -5.26 -19.43
C HIS A 233 -3.47 -6.57 -20.07
N ILE A 234 -2.81 -7.70 -19.77
CA ILE A 234 -3.24 -9.03 -20.22
C ILE A 234 -3.70 -9.81 -18.98
N PRO A 235 -4.93 -10.36 -18.97
CA PRO A 235 -5.47 -11.06 -17.81
C PRO A 235 -4.83 -12.43 -17.64
N TYR A 236 -4.48 -12.77 -16.40
CA TYR A 236 -4.07 -14.10 -15.97
C TYR A 236 -4.97 -14.55 -14.82
N SER A 237 -5.30 -15.85 -14.76
CA SER A 237 -5.93 -16.44 -13.60
C SER A 237 -4.89 -16.86 -12.56
N ASN A 238 -5.32 -17.06 -11.32
CA ASN A 238 -4.44 -17.55 -10.25
C ASN A 238 -3.87 -18.94 -10.53
N GLU A 239 -4.54 -19.75 -11.34
CA GLU A 239 -4.04 -21.07 -11.77
C GLU A 239 -3.13 -21.00 -13.00
N GLY A 240 -3.24 -19.93 -13.80
CA GLY A 240 -2.36 -19.67 -14.94
C GLY A 240 -2.65 -20.52 -16.17
N PHE A 241 -3.89 -20.96 -16.36
CA PHE A 241 -4.34 -21.71 -17.54
C PHE A 241 -4.93 -20.77 -18.60
N TYR A 242 -4.79 -21.17 -19.87
CA TYR A 242 -5.54 -20.55 -20.96
C TYR A 242 -6.94 -21.14 -21.07
N GLU A 243 -7.93 -20.27 -21.10
CA GLU A 243 -9.34 -20.65 -21.15
C GLU A 243 -10.06 -20.09 -22.38
N GLY A 244 -9.32 -19.45 -23.29
CA GLY A 244 -9.83 -18.97 -24.56
C GLY A 244 -9.96 -20.05 -25.64
N ASN A 245 -10.17 -19.60 -26.87
CA ASN A 245 -10.58 -20.41 -28.01
C ASN A 245 -9.46 -20.73 -29.01
N ASP A 246 -8.25 -20.17 -28.85
CA ASP A 246 -7.09 -20.55 -29.67
C ASP A 246 -6.71 -22.02 -29.42
N LEU A 247 -6.80 -22.83 -30.48
CA LEU A 247 -6.53 -24.27 -30.43
C LEU A 247 -5.03 -24.61 -30.28
N THR A 248 -4.14 -23.65 -30.49
CA THR A 248 -2.69 -23.85 -30.44
C THR A 248 -2.10 -23.65 -29.04
N ILE A 249 -2.88 -23.09 -28.11
CA ILE A 249 -2.44 -22.84 -26.74
C ILE A 249 -2.93 -24.00 -25.85
N PRO A 250 -2.03 -24.71 -25.14
CA PRO A 250 -2.43 -25.81 -24.24
C PRO A 250 -3.38 -25.33 -23.15
N LYS A 251 -4.42 -26.12 -22.86
CA LYS A 251 -5.45 -25.82 -21.85
C LYS A 251 -5.18 -26.50 -20.50
N ASP A 252 -4.26 -27.45 -20.48
CA ASP A 252 -3.84 -28.25 -19.32
C ASP A 252 -2.43 -27.87 -18.83
N GLU A 253 -1.82 -26.84 -19.41
CA GLU A 253 -0.54 -26.29 -18.96
C GLU A 253 -0.72 -24.93 -18.28
N ARG A 254 0.05 -24.72 -17.21
CA ARG A 254 0.09 -23.44 -16.49
C ARG A 254 1.02 -22.46 -17.20
N ASN A 255 1.06 -21.22 -16.71
CA ASN A 255 1.90 -20.12 -17.20
C ASN A 255 1.40 -19.46 -18.50
N HIS A 256 0.11 -19.59 -18.78
CA HIS A 256 -0.60 -18.95 -19.88
C HIS A 256 -1.56 -17.86 -19.37
N LEU A 257 -1.78 -16.86 -20.24
CA LEU A 257 -2.80 -15.84 -20.04
C LEU A 257 -4.19 -16.51 -20.00
N LEU A 258 -5.17 -15.85 -19.38
CA LEU A 258 -6.54 -16.34 -19.32
C LEU A 258 -7.20 -16.34 -20.70
N VAL A 259 -7.11 -15.20 -21.40
CA VAL A 259 -7.76 -14.94 -22.69
C VAL A 259 -7.02 -13.85 -23.46
N HIS A 260 -6.95 -13.95 -24.79
CA HIS A 260 -6.15 -13.04 -25.62
C HIS A 260 -6.87 -11.69 -25.86
N THR A 261 -7.08 -10.92 -24.79
CA THR A 261 -7.78 -9.63 -24.82
C THR A 261 -7.14 -8.66 -23.82
N ILE A 262 -7.08 -7.37 -24.17
CA ILE A 262 -6.56 -6.33 -23.27
C ILE A 262 -7.62 -5.91 -22.25
N GLN A 263 -7.21 -5.78 -20.98
CA GLN A 263 -7.93 -5.10 -19.90
C GLN A 263 -7.27 -3.75 -19.58
N ALA A 264 -8.05 -2.69 -19.39
CA ALA A 264 -7.52 -1.35 -19.09
C ALA A 264 -8.60 -0.45 -18.46
N THR A 265 -9.14 0.52 -19.21
CA THR A 265 -10.14 1.52 -18.77
C THR A 265 -11.58 0.98 -18.82
N ARG A 266 -12.56 1.81 -18.46
CA ARG A 266 -13.99 1.46 -18.39
C ARG A 266 -14.61 1.00 -19.72
N ASP A 267 -14.11 1.50 -20.83
CA ASP A 267 -14.51 1.14 -22.20
C ASP A 267 -13.64 0.03 -22.80
N THR A 268 -12.77 -0.55 -21.97
CA THR A 268 -11.94 -1.71 -22.33
C THR A 268 -12.54 -2.96 -21.71
N TYR A 269 -13.42 -3.62 -22.47
CA TYR A 269 -14.06 -4.85 -22.06
C TYR A 269 -13.23 -6.10 -22.41
N VAL A 270 -13.22 -7.04 -21.47
CA VAL A 270 -12.83 -8.44 -21.66
C VAL A 270 -14.09 -9.29 -21.52
N GLU A 271 -14.24 -10.29 -22.39
CA GLU A 271 -15.37 -11.21 -22.40
C GLU A 271 -14.87 -12.65 -22.48
N ILE A 272 -15.25 -13.47 -21.49
CA ILE A 272 -14.93 -14.90 -21.44
C ILE A 272 -15.98 -15.62 -20.58
N HIS A 273 -16.36 -16.83 -20.97
CA HIS A 273 -17.40 -17.64 -20.28
C HIS A 273 -18.74 -16.92 -20.10
N GLY A 274 -19.12 -16.05 -21.04
CA GLY A 274 -20.32 -15.22 -20.96
C GLY A 274 -20.24 -14.10 -19.90
N ILE A 275 -19.07 -13.89 -19.29
CA ILE A 275 -18.80 -12.81 -18.34
C ILE A 275 -18.11 -11.67 -19.07
N LYS A 276 -18.71 -10.49 -19.04
CA LYS A 276 -18.15 -9.25 -19.57
C LYS A 276 -17.77 -8.30 -18.45
N TYR A 277 -16.51 -7.88 -18.39
CA TYR A 277 -16.02 -6.94 -17.38
C TYR A 277 -15.12 -5.87 -17.99
N SER A 278 -14.89 -4.78 -17.26
CA SER A 278 -13.96 -3.70 -17.61
C SER A 278 -13.10 -3.32 -16.42
N GLY A 279 -12.04 -2.57 -16.67
CA GLY A 279 -11.05 -2.25 -15.62
C GLY A 279 -10.00 -3.35 -15.45
N ILE A 280 -8.95 -3.06 -14.69
CA ILE A 280 -7.96 -4.07 -14.25
C ILE A 280 -8.42 -4.64 -12.90
N PRO A 281 -8.81 -5.93 -12.83
CA PRO A 281 -9.21 -6.57 -11.59
C PRO A 281 -8.10 -6.50 -10.53
N VAL A 282 -8.49 -6.36 -9.26
CA VAL A 282 -7.56 -6.20 -8.13
C VAL A 282 -6.50 -7.30 -8.08
N GLU A 283 -6.87 -8.54 -8.40
CA GLU A 283 -5.97 -9.69 -8.34
C GLU A 283 -4.74 -9.54 -9.26
N THR A 284 -4.88 -8.87 -10.40
CA THR A 284 -3.75 -8.56 -11.29
C THR A 284 -2.69 -7.70 -10.58
N CYS A 285 -3.10 -6.77 -9.73
CA CYS A 285 -2.17 -5.99 -8.90
C CYS A 285 -1.59 -6.86 -7.78
N THR A 286 -2.42 -7.72 -7.17
CA THR A 286 -2.05 -8.57 -6.03
C THR A 286 -0.95 -9.58 -6.37
N THR A 287 -0.80 -9.99 -7.62
CA THR A 287 0.35 -10.79 -8.12
C THR A 287 1.73 -10.25 -7.69
N CYS A 288 1.87 -8.93 -7.52
CA CYS A 288 3.09 -8.30 -7.02
C CYS A 288 2.91 -7.62 -5.64
N HIS A 289 1.68 -7.21 -5.31
CA HIS A 289 1.34 -6.48 -4.08
C HIS A 289 0.87 -7.39 -2.92
N ASP A 290 1.32 -8.65 -2.89
CA ASP A 290 1.01 -9.66 -1.87
C ASP A 290 2.02 -9.74 -0.71
N ARG A 291 3.26 -9.27 -0.90
CA ARG A 291 4.35 -9.27 0.10
C ARG A 291 4.53 -7.86 0.68
N GLY A 292 5.72 -7.49 1.18
CA GLY A 292 6.00 -6.16 1.73
C GLY A 292 4.91 -5.67 2.70
N LYS A 293 4.30 -4.52 2.40
CA LYS A 293 3.19 -3.91 3.15
C LYS A 293 1.83 -4.63 2.99
N ARG A 294 1.73 -5.63 2.11
CA ARG A 294 0.55 -6.50 1.86
C ARG A 294 -0.70 -5.75 1.41
N ILE A 295 -0.52 -4.63 0.71
CA ILE A 295 -1.62 -3.72 0.37
C ILE A 295 -2.68 -4.36 -0.54
N GLY A 296 -2.30 -5.18 -1.53
CA GLY A 296 -3.25 -5.80 -2.47
C GLY A 296 -4.14 -6.80 -1.74
N VAL A 297 -3.51 -7.72 -1.00
CA VAL A 297 -4.23 -8.73 -0.20
C VAL A 297 -5.08 -8.07 0.90
N SER A 298 -4.59 -7.02 1.56
CA SER A 298 -5.36 -6.31 2.60
C SER A 298 -6.58 -5.59 2.06
N TYR A 299 -6.50 -4.98 0.86
CA TYR A 299 -7.64 -4.40 0.16
C TYR A 299 -8.76 -5.42 -0.06
N GLN A 300 -8.39 -6.66 -0.40
CA GLN A 300 -9.29 -7.80 -0.57
C GLN A 300 -9.76 -8.43 0.75
N GLY A 301 -9.30 -7.96 1.90
CA GLY A 301 -9.66 -8.54 3.19
C GLY A 301 -8.78 -9.71 3.61
N LEU A 302 -7.67 -9.98 2.94
CA LEU A 302 -6.82 -11.12 3.21
C LEU A 302 -5.65 -10.73 4.13
N MET A 303 -5.53 -11.43 5.26
CA MET A 303 -4.43 -11.31 6.22
C MET A 303 -3.60 -12.59 6.22
N GLU A 304 -2.32 -12.47 5.92
CA GLU A 304 -1.40 -13.62 5.89
C GLU A 304 -1.38 -14.33 7.25
N THR A 305 -1.31 -15.67 7.23
CA THR A 305 -1.24 -16.51 8.42
C THR A 305 -0.25 -17.66 8.25
N ALA A 306 0.31 -18.12 9.38
CA ALA A 306 1.12 -19.33 9.44
C ALA A 306 0.26 -20.62 9.53
N TYR A 307 -1.03 -20.46 9.85
CA TYR A 307 -1.97 -21.56 9.95
C TYR A 307 -2.48 -21.96 8.56
N LYS A 308 -2.85 -23.23 8.43
CA LYS A 308 -3.33 -23.81 7.18
C LYS A 308 -4.84 -24.06 7.16
N SER A 309 -5.54 -23.63 8.20
CA SER A 309 -6.99 -23.68 8.32
C SER A 309 -7.65 -22.43 7.71
N PRO A 310 -8.96 -22.50 7.37
CA PRO A 310 -9.84 -23.67 7.44
C PRO A 310 -9.45 -24.74 6.41
N PHE A 311 -9.77 -26.00 6.73
CA PHE A 311 -9.53 -27.13 5.83
C PHE A 311 -10.53 -27.12 4.67
N LEU A 312 -10.13 -27.71 3.54
CA LEU A 312 -11.01 -27.94 2.39
C LEU A 312 -12.03 -29.06 2.68
N GLU A 313 -12.97 -29.27 1.75
CA GLU A 313 -14.03 -30.27 1.87
C GLU A 313 -13.51 -31.70 2.04
N ASP A 314 -12.32 -32.00 1.50
CA ASP A 314 -11.62 -33.28 1.64
C ASP A 314 -10.76 -33.39 2.91
N GLY A 315 -10.77 -32.36 3.76
CA GLY A 315 -9.97 -32.27 4.98
C GLY A 315 -8.52 -31.81 4.76
N SER A 316 -8.12 -31.48 3.53
CA SER A 316 -6.78 -30.98 3.25
C SER A 316 -6.58 -29.52 3.66
N ASP A 317 -5.31 -29.11 3.78
CA ASP A 317 -4.90 -27.75 4.11
C ASP A 317 -5.43 -26.72 3.08
N GLN A 318 -5.73 -25.50 3.52
CA GLN A 318 -5.99 -24.37 2.62
C GLN A 318 -4.85 -24.26 1.59
N PRO A 319 -5.12 -24.20 0.28
CA PRO A 319 -4.07 -24.12 -0.73
C PRO A 319 -3.35 -22.78 -0.63
N LYS A 320 -2.04 -22.79 -0.92
CA LYS A 320 -1.27 -21.55 -0.95
C LYS A 320 -1.73 -20.65 -2.08
N LEU A 321 -1.80 -19.35 -1.83
CA LEU A 321 -1.95 -18.29 -2.83
C LEU A 321 -0.77 -17.32 -2.65
N HIS A 322 -0.08 -16.95 -3.73
CA HIS A 322 1.18 -16.20 -3.65
C HIS A 322 2.18 -16.81 -2.65
N THR A 323 2.22 -18.14 -2.57
CA THR A 323 3.03 -18.96 -1.63
C THR A 323 2.65 -18.87 -0.15
N LYS A 324 1.50 -18.31 0.22
CA LYS A 324 1.04 -18.06 1.60
C LYS A 324 -0.36 -18.61 1.86
N HIS A 325 -0.73 -18.67 3.15
CA HIS A 325 -2.09 -18.93 3.63
C HIS A 325 -2.70 -17.63 4.16
N TYR A 326 -4.04 -17.53 4.18
CA TYR A 326 -4.75 -16.30 4.51
C TYR A 326 -5.96 -16.53 5.42
N LEU A 327 -6.13 -15.61 6.37
CA LEU A 327 -7.37 -15.34 7.07
C LEU A 327 -8.18 -14.33 6.27
N HIS A 328 -9.52 -14.49 6.24
CA HIS A 328 -10.42 -13.52 5.62
C HIS A 328 -10.99 -12.56 6.67
N LEU A 329 -10.40 -11.37 6.74
CA LEU A 329 -10.87 -10.20 7.49
C LEU A 329 -11.77 -9.32 6.61
N LYS A 330 -12.23 -8.18 7.15
CA LYS A 330 -13.07 -7.25 6.39
C LYS A 330 -12.26 -6.56 5.29
N ALA A 331 -12.61 -6.83 4.04
CA ALA A 331 -12.15 -6.08 2.87
C ALA A 331 -12.52 -4.59 2.95
N ASP A 332 -11.77 -3.77 2.23
CA ASP A 332 -11.96 -2.33 2.13
C ASP A 332 -13.36 -1.97 1.62
N ILE A 333 -13.95 -0.89 2.16
CA ILE A 333 -15.27 -0.43 1.76
C ILE A 333 -15.29 0.04 0.29
N HIS A 334 -14.20 0.59 -0.23
CA HIS A 334 -14.11 1.02 -1.62
C HIS A 334 -14.18 -0.19 -2.56
N LEU A 335 -13.50 -1.29 -2.23
CA LEU A 335 -13.61 -2.55 -2.96
C LEU A 335 -15.06 -3.05 -2.97
N LYS A 336 -15.72 -3.07 -1.80
CA LYS A 336 -17.12 -3.49 -1.67
C LYS A 336 -18.09 -2.61 -2.46
N LYS A 337 -17.72 -1.35 -2.71
CA LYS A 337 -18.49 -0.43 -3.57
C LYS A 337 -18.19 -0.62 -5.06
N GLY A 338 -17.15 -1.38 -5.41
CA GLY A 338 -16.78 -1.72 -6.78
C GLY A 338 -15.66 -0.86 -7.34
N MET A 339 -14.82 -0.27 -6.48
CA MET A 339 -13.58 0.38 -6.90
C MET A 339 -12.45 -0.64 -7.03
N LEU A 340 -11.67 -0.49 -8.10
CA LEU A 340 -10.43 -1.19 -8.40
C LEU A 340 -9.23 -0.33 -7.97
N CYS A 341 -8.03 -0.91 -7.93
CA CYS A 341 -6.81 -0.19 -7.55
C CYS A 341 -6.59 1.07 -8.42
N GLN A 342 -6.82 0.95 -9.73
CA GLN A 342 -6.64 2.04 -10.70
C GLN A 342 -7.69 3.17 -10.59
N ASP A 343 -8.75 3.00 -9.80
CA ASP A 343 -9.69 4.09 -9.55
C ASP A 343 -9.12 5.14 -8.58
N CYS A 344 -8.11 4.75 -7.80
CA CYS A 344 -7.36 5.61 -6.86
C CYS A 344 -5.89 5.77 -7.23
N HIS A 345 -5.32 4.91 -8.08
CA HIS A 345 -3.94 5.04 -8.55
C HIS A 345 -3.95 5.59 -9.97
N THR A 346 -3.46 6.82 -10.12
CA THR A 346 -3.49 7.52 -11.41
C THR A 346 -2.51 6.88 -12.41
N SER A 347 -2.63 7.26 -13.68
CA SER A 347 -1.65 6.84 -14.71
C SER A 347 -0.22 7.22 -14.33
N ILE A 348 0.00 8.35 -13.67
CA ILE A 348 1.35 8.79 -13.30
C ILE A 348 1.89 8.07 -12.06
N ASP A 349 1.02 7.64 -11.15
CA ASP A 349 1.41 6.83 -9.99
C ASP A 349 1.96 5.47 -10.44
N VAL A 350 1.39 4.91 -11.51
CA VAL A 350 1.68 3.57 -12.02
C VAL A 350 2.73 3.59 -13.14
N HIS A 351 2.50 4.37 -14.20
CA HIS A 351 3.41 4.45 -15.35
C HIS A 351 4.58 5.40 -15.11
N GLY A 352 4.57 6.21 -14.05
CA GLY A 352 5.55 7.26 -13.78
C GLY A 352 5.23 8.58 -14.49
N ASP A 353 5.87 9.65 -14.03
CA ASP A 353 5.77 11.00 -14.58
C ASP A 353 7.12 11.53 -15.14
N GLY A 354 8.11 10.64 -15.28
CA GLY A 354 9.47 10.96 -15.68
C GLY A 354 10.40 11.39 -14.53
N LEU A 355 9.89 11.64 -13.32
CA LEU A 355 10.71 11.76 -12.12
C LEU A 355 10.98 10.38 -11.53
N LEU A 356 12.14 10.25 -10.88
CA LEU A 356 12.46 9.08 -10.10
C LEU A 356 11.96 9.24 -8.67
N ALA A 357 11.41 8.16 -8.12
CA ALA A 357 10.93 8.11 -6.75
C ALA A 357 11.68 7.03 -5.96
N GLY A 358 12.15 7.39 -4.78
CA GLY A 358 12.90 6.53 -3.87
C GLY A 358 12.02 5.79 -2.85
N THR A 359 10.70 6.00 -2.85
CA THR A 359 9.79 5.35 -1.89
C THR A 359 8.36 5.23 -2.41
N THR A 360 7.65 4.18 -1.97
CA THR A 360 6.31 3.78 -2.44
C THR A 360 5.20 4.82 -2.34
N ILE A 361 5.31 5.81 -1.45
CA ILE A 361 4.28 6.86 -1.30
C ILE A 361 4.63 8.12 -2.11
N ALA A 362 5.88 8.27 -2.56
CA ALA A 362 6.30 9.48 -3.27
C ALA A 362 5.55 9.73 -4.59
N PRO A 363 5.20 8.72 -5.41
CA PRO A 363 4.42 8.96 -6.62
C PRO A 363 2.94 9.27 -6.35
N VAL A 364 2.38 8.82 -5.23
CA VAL A 364 0.93 8.92 -4.94
C VAL A 364 0.55 10.37 -4.71
N GLU A 365 -0.39 10.88 -5.50
CA GLU A 365 -0.85 12.28 -5.40
C GLU A 365 -2.23 12.46 -4.75
N ILE A 366 -2.94 11.36 -4.49
CA ILE A 366 -4.33 11.35 -4.06
C ILE A 366 -4.43 11.29 -2.54
N GLU A 367 -5.25 12.20 -2.00
CA GLU A 367 -5.63 12.25 -0.60
C GLU A 367 -7.10 11.93 -0.37
N CYS A 368 -7.46 11.47 0.82
CA CYS A 368 -8.87 11.15 1.16
C CYS A 368 -9.77 12.38 0.94
N GLN A 369 -9.25 13.55 1.30
CA GLN A 369 -9.91 14.84 1.24
C GLN A 369 -10.13 15.33 -0.20
N ASP A 370 -9.50 14.71 -1.19
CA ASP A 370 -9.68 15.04 -2.60
C ASP A 370 -11.04 14.64 -3.16
N CYS A 371 -11.67 13.64 -2.55
CA CYS A 371 -13.06 13.28 -2.82
C CYS A 371 -13.99 13.65 -1.66
N HIS A 372 -13.54 13.47 -0.41
CA HIS A 372 -14.40 13.62 0.76
C HIS A 372 -14.44 15.03 1.35
N GLY A 373 -13.43 15.86 1.11
CA GLY A 373 -13.29 17.18 1.74
C GLY A 373 -13.04 17.08 3.25
N THR A 374 -13.45 18.11 3.99
CA THR A 374 -13.48 18.15 5.45
C THR A 374 -14.90 18.54 5.90
N PRO A 375 -15.22 18.47 7.21
CA PRO A 375 -16.52 18.96 7.69
C PRO A 375 -16.77 20.46 7.41
N ASP A 376 -15.70 21.25 7.23
CA ASP A 376 -15.80 22.69 7.01
C ASP A 376 -15.66 23.08 5.52
N LYS A 377 -15.02 22.23 4.70
CA LYS A 377 -14.67 22.54 3.30
C LYS A 377 -14.99 21.40 2.34
N TYR A 378 -15.60 21.72 1.22
CA TYR A 378 -15.70 20.80 0.08
C TYR A 378 -14.31 20.51 -0.51
N PRO A 379 -14.14 19.41 -1.27
CA PRO A 379 -12.84 19.08 -1.84
C PRO A 379 -12.22 20.20 -2.70
N TRP A 380 -13.03 20.89 -3.51
CA TRP A 380 -12.60 22.02 -4.35
C TRP A 380 -12.31 23.31 -3.57
N GLU A 381 -12.72 23.41 -2.31
CA GLU A 381 -12.45 24.55 -1.42
C GLU A 381 -11.11 24.42 -0.67
N LEU A 382 -10.48 23.24 -0.71
CA LEU A 382 -9.15 22.99 -0.14
C LEU A 382 -8.06 23.58 -1.04
N SER A 383 -6.91 23.91 -0.46
CA SER A 383 -5.76 24.39 -1.23
C SER A 383 -4.93 23.23 -1.80
N ILE A 384 -4.20 23.47 -2.90
CA ILE A 384 -3.16 22.55 -3.40
C ILE A 384 -2.15 22.25 -2.26
N GLY A 385 -1.86 20.96 -2.06
CA GLY A 385 -0.99 20.41 -1.01
C GLY A 385 -1.67 20.19 0.33
N TYR A 386 -2.99 20.36 0.45
CA TYR A 386 -3.71 19.96 1.66
C TYR A 386 -3.66 18.45 1.81
N SER A 387 -3.29 17.97 3.00
CA SER A 387 -3.01 16.55 3.32
C SER A 387 -1.73 15.94 2.75
N ASP A 388 -1.08 16.58 1.77
CA ASP A 388 0.22 16.16 1.22
C ASP A 388 1.33 17.15 1.66
N GLU A 389 1.31 17.66 2.90
CA GLU A 389 2.03 18.89 3.25
C GLU A 389 3.57 18.81 3.25
N TYR A 390 4.12 17.66 3.63
CA TYR A 390 5.53 17.51 4.05
C TYR A 390 5.93 18.60 5.05
N SER A 391 5.01 18.85 5.98
CA SER A 391 5.12 19.87 7.03
C SER A 391 4.18 19.53 8.18
N GLU A 392 4.59 19.86 9.39
CA GLU A 392 3.72 19.75 10.56
C GLU A 392 2.60 20.81 10.59
N LYS A 393 2.61 21.75 9.63
CA LYS A 393 1.59 22.80 9.46
C LYS A 393 0.66 22.46 8.32
N VAL A 394 -0.64 22.51 8.58
CA VAL A 394 -1.71 22.33 7.58
C VAL A 394 -1.54 23.35 6.46
N LYS A 395 -1.66 22.88 5.21
CA LYS A 395 -1.61 23.77 4.05
C LYS A 395 -2.82 24.69 4.05
N THR A 396 -2.56 25.98 3.80
CA THR A 396 -3.58 26.99 3.60
C THR A 396 -3.27 27.75 2.32
N GLY A 397 -4.30 28.34 1.71
CA GLY A 397 -4.17 29.07 0.47
C GLY A 397 -5.51 29.23 -0.24
N LYS A 398 -5.43 29.68 -1.50
CA LYS A 398 -6.60 29.78 -2.37
C LYS A 398 -7.22 28.39 -2.60
N PRO A 399 -8.56 28.30 -2.73
CA PRO A 399 -9.23 27.09 -3.19
C PRO A 399 -8.61 26.56 -4.49
N ARG A 400 -8.40 25.25 -4.58
CA ARG A 400 -7.87 24.61 -5.79
C ARG A 400 -8.90 24.58 -6.93
N GLY A 401 -10.19 24.63 -6.62
CA GLY A 401 -11.25 24.60 -7.62
C GLY A 401 -11.41 23.23 -8.28
N VAL A 402 -11.84 23.24 -9.53
CA VAL A 402 -12.05 22.07 -10.40
C VAL A 402 -11.44 22.35 -11.78
N ALA A 403 -11.04 21.32 -12.50
CA ALA A 403 -10.57 21.44 -13.87
C ALA A 403 -11.72 21.29 -14.88
N THR A 404 -11.69 22.08 -15.95
CA THR A 404 -12.66 22.00 -17.05
C THR A 404 -12.17 21.19 -18.24
N GLU A 405 -10.89 20.84 -18.26
CA GLU A 405 -10.16 20.17 -19.33
C GLU A 405 -9.23 19.11 -18.74
N LEU A 406 -8.94 18.07 -19.51
CA LEU A 406 -7.98 17.04 -19.15
C LEU A 406 -6.69 17.23 -19.96
N PRO A 407 -5.50 17.01 -19.37
CA PRO A 407 -4.28 16.86 -20.14
C PRO A 407 -4.40 15.74 -21.20
N ASP A 408 -3.81 15.96 -22.38
CA ASP A 408 -3.87 15.05 -23.54
C ASP A 408 -3.61 13.58 -23.20
N TYR A 409 -2.65 13.29 -22.31
CA TYR A 409 -2.29 11.93 -21.93
C TYR A 409 -3.41 11.19 -21.17
N LEU A 410 -4.33 11.90 -20.52
CA LEU A 410 -5.51 11.34 -19.85
C LEU A 410 -6.68 11.15 -20.82
N GLU A 411 -6.71 11.88 -21.93
CA GLU A 411 -7.75 11.75 -22.96
C GLU A 411 -7.65 10.46 -23.76
N GLN A 412 -6.50 9.77 -23.69
CA GLN A 412 -6.31 8.44 -24.28
C GLN A 412 -7.13 7.35 -23.58
N GLY A 413 -7.61 7.61 -22.36
CA GLY A 413 -8.54 6.75 -21.63
C GLY A 413 -10.01 7.13 -21.86
N LYS A 414 -10.89 6.59 -21.02
CA LYS A 414 -12.29 7.00 -21.01
C LYS A 414 -12.42 8.43 -20.47
N VAL A 415 -12.85 9.34 -21.33
CA VAL A 415 -13.27 10.70 -20.92
C VAL A 415 -14.72 10.66 -20.43
N TYR A 416 -14.98 11.29 -19.29
CA TYR A 416 -16.29 11.34 -18.63
C TYR A 416 -16.95 12.70 -18.80
N ASP A 417 -18.26 12.79 -18.56
CA ASP A 417 -18.93 14.09 -18.51
C ASP A 417 -18.43 14.85 -17.27
N LYS A 418 -17.79 15.99 -17.50
CA LYS A 418 -17.17 16.78 -16.43
C LYS A 418 -18.17 17.37 -15.44
N LYS A 419 -19.46 17.46 -15.79
CA LYS A 419 -20.47 18.18 -14.99
C LYS A 419 -19.98 19.60 -14.67
N ASP A 420 -19.83 19.95 -13.40
CA ASP A 420 -19.30 21.26 -12.98
C ASP A 420 -17.76 21.35 -13.07
N GLY A 421 -17.08 20.22 -13.25
CA GLY A 421 -15.64 20.10 -13.44
C GLY A 421 -15.06 18.84 -12.79
N TYR A 422 -13.90 18.42 -13.28
CA TYR A 422 -13.10 17.34 -12.69
C TYR A 422 -12.49 17.81 -11.37
N LEU A 423 -12.55 16.96 -10.36
CA LEU A 423 -11.84 17.21 -9.11
C LEU A 423 -10.33 17.18 -9.34
N LEU A 424 -9.61 17.96 -8.53
CA LEU A 424 -8.16 18.04 -8.53
C LEU A 424 -7.59 17.25 -7.35
N THR A 425 -6.50 16.54 -7.59
CA THR A 425 -5.68 15.86 -6.56
C THR A 425 -5.04 16.89 -5.62
N ALA A 426 -4.46 16.44 -4.51
CA ALA A 426 -3.70 17.31 -3.62
C ALA A 426 -2.55 18.00 -4.37
N ARG A 427 -1.99 17.36 -5.40
CA ARG A 427 -0.90 17.92 -6.23
C ARG A 427 -1.37 18.70 -7.45
N GLY A 428 -2.66 18.69 -7.76
CA GLY A 428 -3.27 19.59 -8.75
C GLY A 428 -3.42 19.04 -10.16
N ASN A 429 -3.32 17.73 -10.35
CA ASN A 429 -3.83 17.09 -11.57
C ASN A 429 -5.33 16.83 -11.45
N PRO A 430 -6.08 16.79 -12.57
CA PRO A 430 -7.43 16.27 -12.55
C PRO A 430 -7.43 14.74 -12.38
N PHE A 431 -8.39 14.20 -11.62
CA PHE A 431 -8.58 12.75 -11.49
C PHE A 431 -8.93 12.07 -12.84
N GLY A 432 -9.60 12.80 -13.73
CA GLY A 432 -10.18 12.24 -14.96
C GLY A 432 -11.46 11.44 -14.71
N ASN A 433 -11.54 10.64 -13.64
CA ASN A 433 -12.68 9.79 -13.31
C ASN A 433 -13.56 10.32 -12.15
N VAL A 434 -13.20 11.44 -11.52
CA VAL A 434 -13.97 12.02 -10.40
C VAL A 434 -14.44 13.43 -10.74
N VAL A 435 -15.75 13.65 -10.67
CA VAL A 435 -16.39 14.91 -11.10
C VAL A 435 -17.28 15.51 -10.01
N ARG A 436 -17.41 16.83 -10.06
CA ARG A 436 -18.31 17.61 -9.19
C ARG A 436 -19.70 17.71 -9.81
N ASP A 437 -20.72 17.44 -9.01
CA ASP A 437 -22.13 17.63 -9.38
C ASP A 437 -22.86 18.39 -8.25
N GLY A 438 -22.90 19.71 -8.38
CA GLY A 438 -23.34 20.65 -7.36
C GLY A 438 -22.48 20.55 -6.09
N ASP A 439 -23.10 20.05 -5.02
CA ASP A 439 -22.49 19.82 -3.71
C ASP A 439 -22.15 18.34 -3.46
N GLU A 440 -22.24 17.50 -4.49
CA GLU A 440 -21.89 16.09 -4.45
C GLU A 440 -20.73 15.75 -5.39
N VAL A 441 -20.20 14.55 -5.22
CA VAL A 441 -19.11 14.04 -6.04
C VAL A 441 -19.54 12.71 -6.65
N ILE A 442 -19.18 12.51 -7.91
CA ILE A 442 -19.38 11.25 -8.63
C ILE A 442 -18.01 10.67 -8.95
N VAL A 443 -17.76 9.44 -8.52
CA VAL A 443 -16.59 8.63 -8.90
C VAL A 443 -17.04 7.64 -9.97
N HIS A 444 -16.50 7.78 -11.17
CA HIS A 444 -16.71 6.86 -12.27
C HIS A 444 -15.69 5.72 -12.20
N THR A 445 -16.11 4.55 -11.73
CA THR A 445 -15.18 3.41 -11.60
C THR A 445 -14.89 2.78 -12.96
N ALA A 446 -13.67 2.30 -13.13
CA ALA A 446 -13.27 1.54 -14.30
C ALA A 446 -14.00 0.19 -14.40
N GLY A 447 -14.47 -0.34 -13.27
CA GLY A 447 -15.36 -1.50 -13.22
C GLY A 447 -16.79 -1.22 -13.69
N GLY A 448 -17.11 0.00 -14.14
CA GLY A 448 -18.38 0.31 -14.79
C GLY A 448 -19.44 0.96 -13.89
N LYS A 449 -19.15 1.23 -12.61
CA LYS A 449 -20.11 1.83 -11.65
C LYS A 449 -19.91 3.33 -11.54
N ASP A 450 -20.99 4.04 -11.26
CA ASP A 450 -20.95 5.46 -10.87
C ASP A 450 -21.31 5.57 -9.39
N LEU A 451 -20.35 5.98 -8.57
CA LEU A 451 -20.50 6.08 -7.13
C LEU A 451 -20.75 7.54 -6.76
N ARG A 452 -21.98 7.84 -6.35
CA ARG A 452 -22.35 9.16 -5.84
C ARG A 452 -22.06 9.23 -4.35
N LEU A 453 -21.18 10.15 -3.95
CA LEU A 453 -20.83 10.39 -2.55
C LEU A 453 -21.23 11.79 -2.10
N LYS A 454 -21.58 11.88 -0.82
CA LYS A 454 -21.80 13.15 -0.13
C LYS A 454 -20.51 13.55 0.58
N PRO A 455 -19.88 14.68 0.20
CA PRO A 455 -18.73 15.21 0.93
C PRO A 455 -19.03 15.46 2.41
N LEU A 456 -17.98 15.48 3.24
CA LEU A 456 -18.10 15.63 4.68
C LEU A 456 -18.80 16.94 5.07
N LYS A 457 -18.53 18.05 4.39
CA LYS A 457 -19.22 19.33 4.61
C LYS A 457 -20.73 19.23 4.42
N LYS A 458 -21.19 18.53 3.37
CA LYS A 458 -22.61 18.28 3.15
C LYS A 458 -23.21 17.45 4.28
N LEU A 459 -22.54 16.36 4.67
CA LEU A 459 -22.97 15.53 5.81
C LEU A 459 -23.02 16.31 7.13
N ALA A 460 -22.10 17.24 7.34
CA ALA A 460 -22.08 18.14 8.51
C ALA A 460 -23.32 19.05 8.51
N SER A 461 -23.59 19.73 7.39
CA SER A 461 -24.73 20.64 7.24
C SER A 461 -26.08 19.93 7.39
N GLU A 462 -26.18 18.69 6.90
CA GLU A 462 -27.37 17.84 7.02
C GLU A 462 -27.47 17.14 8.39
N LYS A 463 -26.50 17.33 9.31
CA LYS A 463 -26.41 16.68 10.62
C LYS A 463 -26.46 15.14 10.54
N LYS A 464 -25.79 14.54 9.55
CA LYS A 464 -25.81 13.09 9.25
C LYS A 464 -24.61 12.30 9.76
N PHE A 465 -23.70 12.92 10.50
CA PHE A 465 -22.63 12.17 11.14
C PHE A 465 -23.16 11.24 12.22
N SER A 466 -22.46 10.11 12.44
CA SER A 466 -22.62 9.40 13.70
C SER A 466 -22.19 10.31 14.85
N LYS A 467 -22.65 10.01 16.07
CA LYS A 467 -22.27 10.78 17.27
C LYS A 467 -20.75 10.82 17.45
N GLU A 468 -20.10 9.67 17.28
CA GLU A 468 -18.64 9.54 17.38
C GLU A 468 -17.95 10.34 16.27
N GLY A 469 -18.45 10.28 15.03
CA GLY A 469 -17.90 11.03 13.90
C GLY A 469 -18.02 12.54 14.09
N HIS A 470 -19.14 13.01 14.64
CA HIS A 470 -19.33 14.43 14.97
C HIS A 470 -18.35 14.88 16.06
N ILE A 471 -18.22 14.12 17.15
CA ILE A 471 -17.25 14.42 18.21
C ILE A 471 -15.82 14.45 17.66
N ALA A 472 -15.43 13.41 16.92
CA ALA A 472 -14.06 13.24 16.45
C ALA A 472 -13.67 14.28 15.39
N MET A 473 -14.53 14.56 14.39
CA MET A 473 -14.17 15.39 13.24
C MET A 473 -14.59 16.86 13.37
N VAL A 474 -15.66 17.16 14.12
CA VAL A 474 -16.22 18.52 14.21
C VAL A 474 -15.83 19.18 15.54
N MET A 475 -16.05 18.49 16.65
CA MET A 475 -15.85 19.07 17.99
C MET A 475 -14.38 19.09 18.39
N ILE A 476 -13.62 18.07 17.98
CA ILE A 476 -12.17 17.95 18.24
C ILE A 476 -11.40 18.21 16.95
N LYS A 477 -11.36 19.47 16.52
CA LYS A 477 -10.75 19.89 15.23
C LYS A 477 -9.32 19.39 15.02
N LYS A 478 -8.57 19.17 16.11
CA LYS A 478 -7.17 18.72 16.04
C LYS A 478 -7.00 17.38 15.31
N HIS A 479 -8.02 16.50 15.31
CA HIS A 479 -7.97 15.27 14.52
C HIS A 479 -7.91 15.56 13.02
N MET A 480 -8.68 16.54 12.54
CA MET A 480 -8.68 16.91 11.11
C MET A 480 -7.38 17.63 10.70
N ASP A 481 -6.77 18.37 11.61
CA ASP A 481 -5.54 19.13 11.33
C ASP A 481 -4.31 18.23 11.19
N ARG A 482 -4.21 17.20 12.04
CA ARG A 482 -2.94 16.51 12.29
C ARG A 482 -2.97 15.01 12.08
N MET A 483 -4.15 14.39 11.91
CA MET A 483 -4.26 12.96 11.67
C MET A 483 -4.64 12.67 10.22
N GLU A 484 -4.22 11.51 9.79
CA GLU A 484 -4.74 10.90 8.58
C GLU A 484 -6.13 10.32 8.81
N CYS A 485 -6.99 10.42 7.79
CA CYS A 485 -8.34 9.84 7.86
C CYS A 485 -8.27 8.32 8.11
N TYR A 486 -7.29 7.65 7.47
CA TYR A 486 -7.06 6.23 7.61
C TYR A 486 -6.49 5.84 8.98
N THR A 487 -6.06 6.79 9.82
CA THR A 487 -5.77 6.49 11.23
C THR A 487 -7.00 5.99 11.98
N CYS A 488 -8.17 6.53 11.67
CA CYS A 488 -9.43 6.10 12.27
C CYS A 488 -10.13 5.05 11.41
N HIS A 489 -10.07 5.19 10.09
CA HIS A 489 -10.88 4.39 9.18
C HIS A 489 -10.23 3.08 8.74
N ALA A 490 -8.90 2.93 8.81
CA ALA A 490 -8.25 1.62 8.62
C ALA A 490 -8.39 0.80 9.91
N THR A 491 -9.35 -0.12 9.93
CA THR A 491 -9.74 -0.82 11.17
C THR A 491 -8.79 -1.95 11.58
N TRP A 492 -7.91 -2.37 10.67
CA TRP A 492 -6.88 -3.37 10.91
C TRP A 492 -5.70 -3.13 9.96
N ALA A 493 -4.51 -3.61 10.28
CA ALA A 493 -3.33 -3.50 9.42
C ALA A 493 -2.42 -4.71 9.62
N PRO A 494 -1.86 -5.29 8.55
CA PRO A 494 -1.00 -6.47 8.67
C PRO A 494 0.31 -6.13 9.40
N GLN A 495 0.48 -6.67 10.60
CA GLN A 495 1.64 -6.42 11.46
C GLN A 495 2.50 -7.67 11.59
N CYS A 496 3.73 -7.63 11.05
CA CYS A 496 4.65 -8.77 11.04
C CYS A 496 5.88 -8.49 11.89
N TYR A 497 5.81 -8.84 13.18
CA TYR A 497 6.85 -8.51 14.14
C TYR A 497 8.02 -9.50 14.07
N GLY A 498 9.24 -8.94 14.05
CA GLY A 498 10.53 -9.65 14.00
C GLY A 498 10.67 -10.57 12.80
N CYS A 499 11.28 -10.10 11.70
CA CYS A 499 11.58 -10.90 10.53
C CYS A 499 12.95 -11.58 10.70
N HIS A 500 12.98 -12.91 10.82
CA HIS A 500 14.22 -13.67 10.96
C HIS A 500 14.65 -14.19 9.59
N ILE A 501 15.73 -13.61 9.07
CA ILE A 501 16.30 -13.95 7.77
C ILE A 501 17.55 -14.79 8.01
N LYS A 502 17.55 -16.01 7.46
CA LYS A 502 18.73 -16.86 7.38
C LYS A 502 19.21 -16.93 5.94
N ILE A 503 20.50 -16.70 5.71
CA ILE A 503 21.15 -16.83 4.40
C ILE A 503 22.33 -17.79 4.56
N ASP A 504 22.23 -18.97 3.94
CA ASP A 504 23.15 -20.07 4.16
C ASP A 504 23.98 -20.40 2.91
N TYR A 505 25.29 -20.15 2.98
CA TYR A 505 26.24 -20.38 1.88
C TYR A 505 26.99 -21.71 2.00
N SER A 506 26.72 -22.54 3.02
CA SER A 506 27.47 -23.77 3.30
C SER A 506 27.11 -24.96 2.40
N GLN A 507 25.89 -24.97 1.85
CA GLN A 507 25.34 -26.14 1.17
C GLN A 507 25.57 -26.14 -0.35
N GLY A 508 26.21 -25.09 -0.91
CA GLY A 508 26.35 -24.92 -2.36
C GLY A 508 25.01 -24.78 -3.11
N GLU A 509 23.92 -24.51 -2.40
CA GLU A 509 22.61 -24.27 -2.99
C GLU A 509 22.61 -22.95 -3.77
N LYS A 510 22.02 -22.99 -4.97
CA LYS A 510 21.92 -21.84 -5.86
C LYS A 510 20.47 -21.55 -6.24
N HIS A 511 20.13 -20.27 -6.30
CA HIS A 511 18.78 -19.81 -6.58
C HIS A 511 18.77 -18.70 -7.64
N PRO A 512 17.63 -18.45 -8.31
CA PRO A 512 17.55 -17.47 -9.40
C PRO A 512 17.90 -16.04 -8.98
N ASP A 513 18.71 -15.36 -9.79
CA ASP A 513 18.94 -13.91 -9.72
C ASP A 513 17.98 -13.19 -10.69
N TRP A 514 16.92 -12.59 -10.14
CA TRP A 514 15.89 -11.93 -10.93
C TRP A 514 16.40 -10.70 -11.69
N ILE A 515 17.43 -10.02 -11.20
CA ILE A 515 17.99 -8.85 -11.88
C ILE A 515 18.90 -9.28 -13.01
N ALA A 516 19.72 -10.31 -12.80
CA ALA A 516 20.58 -10.84 -13.86
C ALA A 516 19.73 -11.42 -15.02
N MET A 517 18.67 -12.16 -14.71
CA MET A 517 17.74 -12.67 -15.73
C MET A 517 17.03 -11.56 -16.51
N GLY A 518 16.61 -10.50 -15.82
CA GLY A 518 15.99 -9.34 -16.45
C GLY A 518 16.94 -8.52 -17.33
N ASN A 519 18.25 -8.56 -17.07
CA ASN A 519 19.26 -7.97 -17.97
C ASN A 519 19.57 -8.86 -19.19
N ALA A 520 19.29 -10.16 -19.11
CA ALA A 520 19.56 -11.13 -20.17
C ALA A 520 18.41 -11.15 -21.21
N VAL A 521 18.24 -10.03 -21.89
CA VAL A 521 17.19 -9.81 -22.91
C VAL A 521 17.69 -10.23 -24.29
N ASP A 522 16.86 -10.92 -25.06
CA ASP A 522 17.15 -11.23 -26.46
C ASP A 522 16.56 -10.18 -27.43
N ILE A 523 16.75 -10.39 -28.74
CA ILE A 523 16.25 -9.46 -29.76
C ILE A 523 14.71 -9.38 -29.82
N SER A 524 14.00 -10.40 -29.30
CA SER A 524 12.55 -10.43 -29.22
C SER A 524 11.99 -9.72 -27.99
N GLY A 525 12.87 -9.24 -27.09
CA GLY A 525 12.49 -8.60 -25.85
C GLY A 525 12.15 -9.56 -24.72
N LEU A 526 12.34 -10.87 -24.92
CA LEU A 526 12.17 -11.84 -23.84
C LEU A 526 13.38 -11.81 -22.92
N THR A 527 13.15 -11.94 -21.62
CA THR A 527 14.18 -12.13 -20.59
C THR A 527 14.52 -13.61 -20.40
N ALA A 528 15.61 -13.90 -19.67
CA ALA A 528 16.02 -15.29 -19.44
C ALA A 528 14.96 -16.13 -18.71
N ASP A 529 14.21 -15.54 -17.77
CA ASP A 529 13.09 -16.23 -17.11
C ASP A 529 11.94 -16.54 -18.08
N ALA A 530 11.63 -15.61 -18.99
CA ALA A 530 10.61 -15.86 -20.02
C ALA A 530 11.03 -16.94 -21.03
N ARG A 531 12.34 -17.10 -21.28
CA ARG A 531 12.90 -18.16 -22.15
C ARG A 531 13.14 -19.50 -21.46
N GLY A 532 12.88 -19.63 -20.17
CA GLY A 532 13.14 -20.87 -19.43
C GLY A 532 14.62 -21.10 -19.08
N GLU A 533 15.46 -20.07 -19.16
CA GLU A 533 16.92 -20.17 -19.00
C GLU A 533 17.42 -19.95 -17.56
N PHE A 534 16.54 -20.10 -16.56
CA PHE A 534 16.81 -19.81 -15.14
C PHE A 534 18.12 -20.44 -14.61
N LYS A 535 18.46 -21.65 -15.08
CA LYS A 535 19.65 -22.39 -14.64
C LYS A 535 20.98 -21.68 -14.94
N LYS A 536 21.00 -20.74 -15.90
CA LYS A 536 22.20 -19.96 -16.25
C LYS A 536 22.43 -18.79 -15.28
N PHE A 537 21.42 -18.38 -14.53
CA PHE A 537 21.40 -17.17 -13.70
C PHE A 537 21.13 -17.51 -12.25
N LEU A 538 21.91 -18.45 -11.71
CA LEU A 538 21.81 -18.87 -10.32
C LEU A 538 22.95 -18.27 -9.50
N ILE A 539 22.61 -17.75 -8.32
CA ILE A 539 23.54 -17.18 -7.34
C ILE A 539 23.55 -18.02 -6.06
N ASP A 540 24.69 -18.03 -5.36
CA ASP A 540 24.87 -18.82 -4.15
C ASP A 540 24.05 -18.29 -2.97
N GLY A 541 23.75 -19.19 -2.04
CA GLY A 541 23.13 -18.87 -0.76
C GLY A 541 21.66 -19.25 -0.74
N LYS A 542 21.27 -20.05 0.25
CA LYS A 542 19.88 -20.44 0.51
C LYS A 542 19.25 -19.47 1.50
N ILE A 543 18.13 -18.85 1.10
CA ILE A 543 17.39 -17.96 1.98
C ILE A 543 16.27 -18.73 2.68
N SER A 544 16.06 -18.41 3.96
CA SER A 544 14.88 -18.81 4.71
C SER A 544 14.40 -17.65 5.56
N GLU A 545 13.09 -17.40 5.55
CA GLU A 545 12.46 -16.32 6.31
C GLU A 545 11.41 -16.88 7.24
N THR A 546 11.40 -16.39 8.48
CA THR A 546 10.30 -16.61 9.43
C THR A 546 10.01 -15.34 10.21
N ARG A 547 9.00 -15.37 11.07
CA ARG A 547 8.55 -14.22 11.87
C ARG A 547 8.39 -14.61 13.33
N SER A 548 8.58 -13.66 14.23
CA SER A 548 8.30 -13.89 15.65
C SER A 548 6.80 -14.08 15.87
N TYR A 549 5.96 -13.19 15.33
CA TYR A 549 4.50 -13.30 15.39
C TYR A 549 3.78 -12.36 14.40
N LEU A 550 2.50 -12.62 14.17
CA LEU A 550 1.61 -11.86 13.29
C LEU A 550 0.45 -11.27 14.11
N ARG A 551 0.07 -10.02 13.83
CA ARG A 551 -1.15 -9.36 14.36
C ARG A 551 -1.82 -8.52 13.29
N TRP A 552 -3.06 -8.11 13.51
CA TRP A 552 -3.79 -7.23 12.58
C TRP A 552 -4.53 -6.08 13.27
N GLU A 553 -4.83 -6.22 14.55
CA GLU A 553 -5.60 -5.28 15.34
C GLU A 553 -4.76 -4.10 15.87
N ASN A 554 -5.42 -2.97 16.07
CA ASN A 554 -4.90 -1.80 16.80
C ASN A 554 -3.44 -1.41 16.47
N PRO A 555 -3.12 -1.10 15.20
CA PRO A 555 -1.76 -0.75 14.81
C PRO A 555 -1.26 0.48 15.58
N PRO A 556 0.06 0.53 15.89
CA PRO A 556 0.66 1.69 16.53
C PRO A 556 0.52 2.97 15.70
N LEU A 557 0.72 4.13 16.32
CA LEU A 557 0.69 5.42 15.63
C LEU A 557 2.07 6.07 15.58
N ALA A 558 2.35 6.70 14.45
CA ALA A 558 3.56 7.47 14.22
C ALA A 558 3.25 8.66 13.31
N GLN A 559 4.18 9.62 13.26
CA GLN A 559 4.14 10.67 12.25
C GLN A 559 4.67 10.12 10.93
N ASN A 560 3.93 10.31 9.82
CA ASN A 560 4.36 9.99 8.47
C ASN A 560 5.27 11.09 7.88
N GLY A 561 5.75 10.84 6.66
CA GLY A 561 6.58 11.78 5.90
C GLY A 561 5.89 13.10 5.55
N GLU A 562 4.56 13.11 5.42
CA GLU A 562 3.79 14.34 5.17
C GLU A 562 3.68 15.22 6.42
N GLY A 563 4.01 14.71 7.61
CA GLY A 563 3.91 15.44 8.87
C GLY A 563 2.58 15.22 9.61
N ARG A 564 1.84 14.16 9.29
CA ARG A 564 0.56 13.77 9.88
C ARG A 564 0.66 12.46 10.66
N ILE A 565 -0.28 12.24 11.57
CA ILE A 565 -0.34 11.03 12.39
C ILE A 565 -1.08 9.93 11.64
N SER A 566 -0.41 8.81 11.42
CA SER A 566 -0.85 7.66 10.64
C SER A 566 -0.69 6.36 11.44
N PRO A 567 -1.38 5.27 11.06
CA PRO A 567 -0.99 3.92 11.48
C PRO A 567 0.43 3.61 11.02
N ALA A 568 1.15 2.86 11.84
CA ALA A 568 2.43 2.28 11.49
C ALA A 568 2.37 0.76 11.66
N ILE A 569 3.22 0.06 10.92
CA ILE A 569 3.40 -1.39 11.01
C ILE A 569 4.90 -1.71 11.02
N PRO A 570 5.30 -2.92 11.46
CA PRO A 570 6.65 -3.40 11.20
C PRO A 570 7.02 -3.29 9.72
N GLY A 571 8.09 -2.55 9.43
CA GLY A 571 8.73 -2.47 8.13
C GLY A 571 9.78 -3.57 7.99
N CYS A 572 11.02 -3.18 7.67
CA CYS A 572 12.17 -4.08 7.70
C CYS A 572 12.64 -4.31 9.15
N GLN A 573 11.88 -5.06 9.94
CA GLN A 573 12.23 -5.40 11.33
C GLN A 573 13.11 -6.67 11.39
N THR A 574 14.27 -6.65 10.75
CA THR A 574 15.09 -7.83 10.44
C THR A 574 16.07 -8.25 11.53
N THR A 575 16.15 -9.56 11.80
CA THR A 575 17.29 -10.24 12.44
C THR A 575 18.00 -11.11 11.39
N LEU A 576 19.32 -11.10 11.41
CA LEU A 576 20.13 -11.70 10.36
C LEU A 576 20.99 -12.83 10.90
N THR A 577 20.85 -13.99 10.28
CA THR A 577 21.75 -15.12 10.46
C THR A 577 22.39 -15.45 9.12
N VAL A 578 23.69 -15.26 9.01
CA VAL A 578 24.46 -15.54 7.79
C VAL A 578 25.39 -16.69 8.10
N ILE A 579 25.24 -17.81 7.38
CA ILE A 579 26.07 -18.99 7.54
C ILE A 579 27.13 -18.99 6.45
N GLY A 580 28.41 -19.04 6.86
CA GLY A 580 29.56 -19.09 5.96
C GLY A 580 29.71 -20.44 5.27
N LYS A 581 30.71 -20.56 4.41
CA LYS A 581 30.98 -21.77 3.61
C LYS A 581 31.34 -22.98 4.45
N ASP A 582 31.90 -22.77 5.64
CA ASP A 582 32.27 -23.83 6.58
C ASP A 582 31.09 -24.31 7.46
N GLY A 583 29.89 -23.77 7.24
CA GLY A 583 28.70 -24.10 8.03
C GLY A 583 28.57 -23.33 9.35
N LYS A 584 29.51 -22.45 9.68
CA LYS A 584 29.44 -21.65 10.92
C LYS A 584 28.74 -20.30 10.69
N PRO A 585 28.01 -19.78 11.68
CA PRO A 585 27.43 -18.45 11.60
C PRO A 585 28.50 -17.36 11.57
N LEU A 586 28.52 -16.55 10.51
CA LEU A 586 29.23 -15.26 10.43
C LEU A 586 28.46 -14.16 11.15
N LEU A 587 27.13 -14.23 11.06
CA LEU A 587 26.19 -13.46 11.87
C LEU A 587 25.17 -14.43 12.44
N LEU A 588 24.75 -14.23 13.68
CA LEU A 588 23.73 -15.03 14.35
C LEU A 588 22.75 -14.10 15.05
N ASN A 589 21.47 -14.13 14.62
CA ASN A 589 20.40 -13.30 15.17
C ASN A 589 20.80 -11.82 15.28
N HIS A 590 21.55 -11.32 14.30
CA HIS A 590 22.19 -10.02 14.38
C HIS A 590 21.23 -8.91 13.96
N ILE A 591 21.25 -7.80 14.69
CA ILE A 591 20.58 -6.54 14.30
C ILE A 591 21.66 -5.48 14.16
N PHE A 592 21.79 -4.90 12.98
CA PHE A 592 22.75 -3.82 12.74
C PHE A 592 22.35 -2.53 13.46
N ARG A 593 23.32 -1.63 13.64
CA ARG A 593 23.11 -0.28 14.16
C ARG A 593 23.72 0.73 13.21
N ILE A 594 23.00 1.82 12.97
CA ILE A 594 23.40 2.90 12.06
C ILE A 594 23.80 4.10 12.93
N PRO A 595 25.07 4.52 12.94
CA PRO A 595 25.54 5.63 13.78
C PRO A 595 25.01 6.99 13.30
N ASN A 596 24.80 7.92 14.24
CA ASN A 596 24.47 9.33 13.96
C ASN A 596 23.20 9.58 13.12
N VAL A 597 22.17 8.74 13.27
CA VAL A 597 20.87 8.90 12.60
C VAL A 597 19.73 8.93 13.62
N GLU A 598 18.62 9.62 13.29
CA GLU A 598 17.40 9.68 14.10
C GLU A 598 17.64 10.09 15.57
N GLY A 599 18.64 10.95 15.80
CA GLY A 599 19.02 11.42 17.15
C GLY A 599 19.86 10.44 17.96
N ALA A 600 20.21 9.27 17.42
CA ALA A 600 21.21 8.39 18.02
C ALA A 600 22.62 8.94 17.81
N GLY A 601 23.51 8.74 18.78
CA GLY A 601 24.92 9.13 18.69
C GLY A 601 25.77 8.07 17.98
N LYS A 602 27.03 7.94 18.42
CA LYS A 602 27.98 6.96 17.89
C LYS A 602 27.53 5.51 18.11
N GLU A 603 26.74 5.25 19.15
CA GLU A 603 26.15 3.93 19.43
C GLU A 603 25.14 3.48 18.37
N GLY A 604 24.59 4.43 17.63
CA GLY A 604 23.69 4.20 16.52
C GLY A 604 22.30 3.69 16.87
N GLN A 605 21.41 3.93 15.93
CA GLN A 605 20.02 3.51 15.94
C GLN A 605 19.92 2.09 15.39
N LYS A 606 19.10 1.23 15.98
CA LYS A 606 18.89 -0.12 15.47
C LYS A 606 18.26 -0.03 14.08
N ALA A 607 18.85 -0.76 13.15
CA ALA A 607 18.47 -0.86 11.74
C ALA A 607 17.14 -1.59 11.49
N ILE A 608 16.29 -1.71 12.50
CA ILE A 608 14.95 -2.28 12.40
C ILE A 608 13.93 -1.15 12.35
N ASP A 609 12.83 -1.32 11.61
CA ASP A 609 11.92 -0.22 11.27
C ASP A 609 10.44 -0.50 11.63
N ILE A 610 9.77 0.53 12.15
CA ILE A 610 8.32 0.66 12.24
C ILE A 610 7.90 1.73 11.22
N SER A 611 7.31 1.31 10.10
CA SER A 611 7.00 2.20 8.99
C SER A 611 5.56 2.72 9.05
N PRO A 612 5.34 4.05 8.98
CA PRO A 612 4.05 4.65 8.65
C PRO A 612 3.44 4.06 7.37
N VAL A 613 2.13 3.80 7.36
CA VAL A 613 1.47 3.11 6.25
C VAL A 613 -0.01 3.48 6.10
N GLN A 614 -0.48 3.46 4.84
CA GLN A 614 -1.90 3.32 4.50
C GLN A 614 -2.21 1.80 4.36
N PRO A 615 -2.99 1.18 5.27
CA PRO A 615 -3.18 -0.29 5.28
C PRO A 615 -4.11 -0.89 4.21
N HIS A 616 -4.93 -0.07 3.56
CA HIS A 616 -5.96 -0.42 2.57
C HIS A 616 -7.09 -1.28 3.16
N THR A 617 -7.54 -0.93 4.35
CA THR A 617 -8.55 -1.68 5.12
C THR A 617 -9.69 -0.79 5.60
N ILE A 618 -10.00 0.25 4.82
CA ILE A 618 -10.94 1.31 5.16
C ILE A 618 -12.33 0.76 5.40
N GLN A 619 -12.95 1.13 6.50
CA GLN A 619 -14.33 0.75 6.83
C GLN A 619 -15.22 1.98 7.05
N LYS A 620 -16.51 1.80 6.81
CA LYS A 620 -17.55 2.80 7.12
C LYS A 620 -17.56 3.16 8.61
N ARG A 621 -17.37 2.17 9.50
CA ARG A 621 -17.25 2.38 10.94
C ARG A 621 -15.76 2.47 11.29
N ALA A 622 -15.34 3.61 11.79
CA ALA A 622 -14.00 3.83 12.31
C ALA A 622 -13.71 2.97 13.56
N ARG A 623 -12.43 2.81 13.90
CA ARG A 623 -12.00 2.19 15.16
C ARG A 623 -12.47 2.99 16.38
N SER A 624 -12.57 2.34 17.53
CA SER A 624 -13.04 3.01 18.75
C SER A 624 -12.01 4.01 19.28
N CYS A 625 -12.45 5.00 20.05
CA CYS A 625 -11.56 5.99 20.68
C CYS A 625 -10.50 5.30 21.57
N GLU A 626 -10.91 4.25 22.28
CA GLU A 626 -10.09 3.48 23.22
C GLU A 626 -8.94 2.77 22.52
N SER A 627 -9.10 2.38 21.25
CA SER A 627 -8.05 1.73 20.46
C SER A 627 -6.79 2.60 20.33
N CYS A 628 -6.92 3.92 20.47
CA CYS A 628 -5.83 4.89 20.42
C CYS A 628 -5.54 5.47 21.80
N HIS A 629 -6.58 5.99 22.47
CA HIS A 629 -6.43 6.79 23.67
C HIS A 629 -6.21 5.97 24.95
N GLY A 630 -6.55 4.69 24.92
CA GLY A 630 -6.39 3.76 26.04
C GLY A 630 -5.38 2.64 25.79
N ASN A 631 -4.64 2.68 24.67
CA ASN A 631 -3.82 1.56 24.23
C ASN A 631 -2.32 1.94 24.19
N PRO A 632 -1.45 1.28 24.97
CA PRO A 632 0.00 1.56 24.96
C PRO A 632 0.66 1.27 23.60
N VAL A 633 0.12 0.35 22.80
CA VAL A 633 0.61 0.08 21.44
C VAL A 633 0.44 1.30 20.55
N ALA A 634 -0.71 1.98 20.61
CA ALA A 634 -0.96 3.20 19.84
C ALA A 634 0.06 4.32 20.17
N MET A 635 0.57 4.35 21.40
CA MET A 635 1.58 5.31 21.85
C MET A 635 3.03 4.89 21.53
N GLY A 636 3.23 3.66 21.03
CA GLY A 636 4.52 3.08 20.72
C GLY A 636 5.26 2.43 21.91
N TYR A 637 4.59 2.30 23.06
CA TYR A 637 5.13 1.63 24.24
C TYR A 637 5.11 0.09 24.13
N GLY A 638 4.52 -0.44 23.07
CA GLY A 638 4.39 -1.87 22.82
C GLY A 638 3.25 -2.52 23.61
N ILE A 639 3.08 -3.81 23.37
CA ILE A 639 2.05 -4.66 23.98
C ILE A 639 2.29 -4.71 25.49
N GLU A 640 1.26 -4.37 26.28
CA GLU A 640 1.35 -4.27 27.75
C GLU A 640 2.56 -3.43 28.22
N GLU A 641 2.82 -2.30 27.55
CA GLU A 641 3.98 -1.42 27.84
C GLU A 641 5.35 -2.13 27.70
N GLY A 642 5.40 -3.21 26.92
CA GLY A 642 6.57 -4.05 26.73
C GLY A 642 6.88 -4.96 27.92
N LYS A 643 5.94 -5.13 28.87
CA LYS A 643 6.12 -5.96 30.07
C LYS A 643 5.74 -7.43 29.85
N LEU A 644 5.02 -7.73 28.76
CA LEU A 644 4.56 -9.09 28.46
C LEU A 644 5.71 -10.03 28.08
N TYR A 645 6.68 -9.54 27.31
CA TYR A 645 7.78 -10.35 26.79
C TYR A 645 9.00 -10.27 27.72
N SER A 646 9.66 -11.40 27.92
CA SER A 646 10.99 -11.45 28.54
C SER A 646 12.05 -10.79 27.64
N ASP A 647 13.19 -10.43 28.22
CA ASP A 647 14.31 -9.79 27.53
C ASP A 647 14.86 -10.67 26.37
N PRO A 648 14.63 -10.30 25.09
CA PRO A 648 15.04 -11.11 23.95
C PRO A 648 16.56 -11.20 23.77
N SER A 649 17.33 -10.37 24.47
CA SER A 649 18.80 -10.41 24.43
C SER A 649 19.39 -11.57 25.24
N LYS A 650 18.56 -12.27 26.02
CA LYS A 650 18.98 -13.38 26.87
C LYS A 650 18.49 -14.73 26.31
N PRO A 651 19.28 -15.80 26.43
CA PRO A 651 18.82 -17.14 26.09
C PRO A 651 17.71 -17.58 27.06
N TYR A 652 16.83 -18.44 26.56
CA TYR A 652 15.86 -19.15 27.41
C TYR A 652 16.07 -20.65 27.28
N ILE A 653 16.24 -21.32 28.43
CA ILE A 653 16.44 -22.76 28.54
C ILE A 653 15.22 -23.33 29.26
N VAL A 654 14.62 -24.37 28.69
CA VAL A 654 13.51 -25.11 29.29
C VAL A 654 14.02 -26.50 29.61
N ASP A 655 14.24 -26.77 30.90
CA ASP A 655 14.69 -28.07 31.38
C ASP A 655 14.31 -28.24 32.87
N LEU A 656 14.66 -29.37 33.48
CA LEU A 656 14.54 -29.61 34.91
C LEU A 656 15.37 -28.58 35.67
N THR A 657 14.69 -27.75 36.46
CA THR A 657 15.31 -26.74 37.31
C THR A 657 14.99 -26.98 38.78
N THR A 658 15.89 -26.56 39.65
CA THR A 658 15.60 -26.38 41.07
C THR A 658 14.62 -25.21 41.26
N ALA A 659 14.03 -25.08 42.45
CA ALA A 659 13.11 -23.98 42.76
C ALA A 659 13.76 -22.58 42.62
N ASP A 660 15.09 -22.46 42.78
CA ASP A 660 15.87 -21.23 42.55
C ASP A 660 16.34 -21.06 41.08
N GLY A 661 15.91 -21.94 40.17
CA GLY A 661 16.12 -21.81 38.73
C GLY A 661 17.45 -22.36 38.19
N LYS A 662 18.21 -23.13 38.99
CA LYS A 662 19.42 -23.80 38.50
C LYS A 662 19.03 -25.02 37.67
N ILE A 663 19.60 -25.11 36.47
CA ILE A 663 19.41 -26.26 35.59
C ILE A 663 20.10 -27.47 36.23
N ILE A 664 19.32 -28.52 36.47
CA ILE A 664 19.76 -29.77 37.10
C ILE A 664 20.62 -30.63 36.15
N PRO A 665 20.20 -30.90 34.90
CA PRO A 665 20.99 -31.71 33.99
C PRO A 665 22.25 -30.95 33.52
N LYS A 666 23.34 -31.70 33.35
CA LYS A 666 24.58 -31.17 32.76
C LYS A 666 24.52 -31.08 31.23
N ILE A 667 23.60 -31.83 30.62
CA ILE A 667 23.40 -31.89 29.17
C ILE A 667 21.99 -31.36 28.89
N PHE A 668 21.92 -30.13 28.41
CA PHE A 668 20.68 -29.46 28.03
C PHE A 668 20.90 -28.66 26.75
N LYS A 669 19.81 -28.17 26.16
CA LYS A 669 19.85 -27.29 24.98
C LYS A 669 19.16 -25.96 25.28
N THR A 670 19.64 -24.90 24.66
CA THR A 670 18.94 -23.62 24.64
C THR A 670 17.68 -23.76 23.79
N GLN A 671 16.52 -23.42 24.35
CA GLN A 671 15.23 -23.49 23.66
C GLN A 671 15.01 -22.26 22.76
N ILE A 672 15.39 -21.07 23.25
CA ILE A 672 15.31 -19.81 22.50
C ILE A 672 16.67 -19.12 22.57
N ASN A 673 17.31 -18.95 21.42
CA ASN A 673 18.59 -18.26 21.32
C ASN A 673 18.43 -16.75 21.50
N PRO A 674 19.44 -16.06 22.07
CA PRO A 674 19.39 -14.63 22.27
C PRO A 674 19.45 -13.86 20.95
N ILE A 675 18.91 -12.65 20.97
CA ILE A 675 19.07 -11.61 19.96
C ILE A 675 19.80 -10.45 20.65
N PRO A 676 21.15 -10.45 20.71
CA PRO A 676 21.91 -9.60 21.63
C PRO A 676 21.59 -8.09 21.54
N ASN A 677 21.28 -7.61 20.34
CA ASN A 677 20.99 -6.20 20.09
C ASN A 677 19.50 -5.82 20.30
N LEU A 678 18.65 -6.75 20.75
CA LEU A 678 17.23 -6.53 21.04
C LEU A 678 16.94 -6.69 22.54
N ASN A 679 16.98 -5.58 23.26
CA ASN A 679 16.71 -5.51 24.70
C ASN A 679 15.29 -5.02 25.06
N HIS A 680 14.33 -5.16 24.15
CA HIS A 680 12.94 -4.76 24.31
C HIS A 680 12.04 -5.57 23.39
N ASP A 681 10.73 -5.60 23.67
CA ASP A 681 9.76 -6.26 22.79
C ASP A 681 9.71 -5.62 21.39
N TRP A 682 9.48 -6.45 20.38
CA TRP A 682 9.36 -6.06 18.97
C TRP A 682 8.34 -4.94 18.72
N SER A 683 7.22 -4.92 19.46
CA SER A 683 6.16 -3.94 19.25
C SER A 683 6.45 -2.56 19.86
N ARG A 684 7.51 -2.46 20.67
CA ARG A 684 7.89 -1.23 21.36
C ARG A 684 8.94 -0.47 20.54
N PHE A 685 8.69 0.80 20.24
CA PHE A 685 9.63 1.63 19.48
C PHE A 685 9.97 2.97 20.15
N ILE A 686 9.36 3.26 21.28
CA ILE A 686 9.68 4.42 22.10
C ILE A 686 9.56 4.11 23.59
N THR A 687 10.35 4.79 24.41
CA THR A 687 10.21 4.78 25.88
C THR A 687 9.24 5.85 26.36
N GLU A 688 8.81 5.74 27.61
CA GLU A 688 7.94 6.70 28.31
C GLU A 688 8.58 8.09 28.39
N LYS A 689 9.91 8.16 28.39
CA LYS A 689 10.69 9.42 28.34
C LYS A 689 10.84 9.99 26.92
N GLY A 690 10.39 9.27 25.90
CA GLY A 690 10.46 9.68 24.51
C GLY A 690 11.75 9.29 23.79
N LYS A 691 12.53 8.34 24.32
CA LYS A 691 13.71 7.81 23.62
C LYS A 691 13.28 6.80 22.56
N GLN A 692 13.63 7.06 21.31
CA GLN A 692 13.43 6.13 20.19
C GLN A 692 14.28 4.86 20.37
N LEU A 693 13.69 3.70 20.07
CA LEU A 693 14.31 2.37 20.28
C LEU A 693 14.65 1.65 18.98
N GLN A 694 13.92 1.96 17.91
CA GLN A 694 14.09 1.47 16.54
C GLN A 694 13.75 2.58 15.54
N THR A 695 14.09 2.39 14.27
CA THR A 695 13.77 3.35 13.19
C THR A 695 12.25 3.54 13.08
N VAL A 696 11.80 4.76 12.76
CA VAL A 696 10.37 5.02 12.48
C VAL A 696 10.21 5.74 11.15
N GLY A 697 10.25 4.96 10.07
CA GLY A 697 10.20 5.46 8.70
C GLY A 697 11.46 6.24 8.34
N HIS A 698 12.30 5.68 7.47
CA HIS A 698 13.58 6.29 7.09
C HIS A 698 13.57 6.92 5.70
N HIS A 699 12.39 7.07 5.09
CA HIS A 699 12.28 7.59 3.73
C HIS A 699 12.22 9.12 3.68
N PHE A 700 11.26 9.70 4.39
CA PHE A 700 11.02 11.14 4.46
C PHE A 700 11.49 11.71 5.80
N LYS A 701 11.98 12.95 5.80
CA LYS A 701 12.63 13.56 6.96
C LYS A 701 11.72 13.73 8.17
N LEU A 702 10.42 13.92 7.94
CA LEU A 702 9.44 14.16 9.01
C LEU A 702 8.92 12.88 9.66
N SER A 703 9.25 11.70 9.13
CA SER A 703 8.84 10.44 9.76
C SER A 703 9.54 10.31 11.11
N ARG A 704 8.75 10.08 12.16
CA ARG A 704 9.24 9.95 13.54
C ARG A 704 8.21 9.29 14.43
N PRO A 705 8.60 8.74 15.60
CA PRO A 705 7.62 8.41 16.61
C PRO A 705 6.88 9.66 17.09
N LEU A 706 5.74 9.46 17.74
CA LEU A 706 5.07 10.55 18.46
C LEU A 706 6.06 11.18 19.45
N ASN A 707 5.97 12.49 19.68
CA ASN A 707 6.74 13.15 20.72
C ASN A 707 5.98 13.09 22.07
N ASN A 708 6.59 13.57 23.15
CA ASN A 708 5.99 13.52 24.49
C ASN A 708 4.70 14.37 24.58
N GLU A 709 4.63 15.48 23.86
CA GLU A 709 3.46 16.37 23.84
C GLU A 709 2.28 15.72 23.10
N GLU A 710 2.54 15.07 21.97
CA GLU A 710 1.54 14.32 21.21
C GLU A 710 1.02 13.12 22.01
N ARG A 711 1.92 12.37 22.68
CA ARG A 711 1.52 11.27 23.57
C ARG A 711 0.71 11.73 24.76
N SER A 712 1.03 12.88 25.37
CA SER A 712 0.26 13.40 26.51
C SER A 712 -1.16 13.81 26.10
N LYS A 713 -1.35 14.22 24.84
CA LYS A 713 -2.68 14.48 24.27
C LYS A 713 -3.43 13.18 23.95
N LEU A 714 -2.72 12.14 23.55
CA LEU A 714 -3.26 10.82 23.22
C LEU A 714 -3.66 10.01 24.47
N ASP A 715 -2.87 10.01 25.53
CA ASP A 715 -3.14 9.24 26.75
C ASP A 715 -4.34 9.83 27.52
N ARG A 716 -5.52 9.24 27.29
CA ARG A 716 -6.80 9.63 27.91
C ARG A 716 -7.51 8.44 28.55
N ARG A 717 -6.74 7.59 29.25
CA ARG A 717 -7.27 6.44 30.00
C ARG A 717 -8.30 6.88 31.05
N GLY A 718 -9.57 6.99 30.67
CA GLY A 718 -10.70 7.22 31.58
C GLY A 718 -11.74 8.28 31.13
N VAL A 719 -12.77 7.84 30.40
CA VAL A 719 -14.04 8.55 30.13
C VAL A 719 -13.99 9.66 29.06
N CYS A 720 -14.01 9.26 27.78
CA CYS A 720 -14.00 10.19 26.63
C CYS A 720 -15.42 10.65 26.21
N ILE A 721 -16.28 9.73 25.75
CA ILE A 721 -17.58 10.08 25.14
C ILE A 721 -18.56 10.69 26.15
N SER A 722 -18.55 10.20 27.41
CA SER A 722 -19.52 10.64 28.41
C SER A 722 -19.39 12.12 28.77
N CYS A 723 -18.17 12.67 28.73
CA CYS A 723 -17.90 14.09 29.01
C CYS A 723 -17.94 14.95 27.74
N HIS A 724 -17.40 14.46 26.62
CA HIS A 724 -17.34 15.27 25.39
C HIS A 724 -18.64 15.32 24.58
N LYS A 725 -19.67 14.54 24.91
CA LYS A 725 -20.98 14.62 24.24
C LYS A 725 -21.72 15.96 24.47
N THR A 726 -21.39 16.70 25.53
CA THR A 726 -22.03 17.98 25.89
C THR A 726 -21.13 19.19 25.69
N ILE A 727 -19.86 19.00 25.29
CA ILE A 727 -18.90 20.08 25.02
C ILE A 727 -18.97 20.44 23.53
N PRO A 728 -19.01 21.73 23.11
CA PRO A 728 -19.08 22.94 23.93
C PRO A 728 -20.51 23.45 24.19
N GLU A 729 -21.54 23.02 23.45
CA GLU A 729 -22.86 23.68 23.45
C GLU A 729 -24.00 22.86 24.09
N GLY A 730 -23.71 21.70 24.68
CA GLY A 730 -24.74 20.80 25.22
C GLY A 730 -25.24 21.12 26.62
N ASP A 731 -24.61 22.06 27.33
CA ASP A 731 -25.00 22.52 28.68
C ASP A 731 -24.42 23.91 28.96
N LEU A 732 -25.16 24.77 29.68
CA LEU A 732 -24.77 26.16 29.96
C LEU A 732 -23.46 26.25 30.77
N ALA A 733 -23.31 25.41 31.80
CA ALA A 733 -22.11 25.40 32.64
C ALA A 733 -20.90 24.88 31.85
N VAL A 734 -21.11 23.86 31.03
CA VAL A 734 -20.06 23.34 30.13
C VAL A 734 -19.65 24.38 29.08
N SER A 735 -20.62 25.08 28.50
CA SER A 735 -20.37 26.14 27.50
C SER A 735 -19.55 27.29 28.08
N LEU A 736 -19.88 27.70 29.30
CA LEU A 736 -19.11 28.71 30.04
C LEU A 736 -17.65 28.26 30.26
N LEU A 737 -17.44 27.01 30.67
CA LEU A 737 -16.08 26.47 30.86
C LEU A 737 -15.27 26.44 29.56
N THR A 738 -15.89 26.08 28.43
CA THR A 738 -15.23 26.13 27.13
C THR A 738 -14.92 27.55 26.68
N HIS A 739 -15.83 28.50 26.90
CA HIS A 739 -15.60 29.91 26.59
C HIS A 739 -14.44 30.47 27.40
N ILE A 740 -14.37 30.15 28.70
CA ILE A 740 -13.26 30.53 29.57
C ILE A 740 -11.95 29.97 29.02
N LYS A 741 -11.90 28.67 28.66
CA LYS A 741 -10.70 28.06 28.05
C LYS A 741 -10.27 28.78 26.76
N GLU A 742 -11.21 29.07 25.86
CA GLU A 742 -10.91 29.74 24.58
C GLU A 742 -10.38 31.16 24.78
N LYS A 743 -10.98 31.92 25.69
CA LYS A 743 -10.53 33.29 26.01
C LYS A 743 -9.19 33.33 26.75
N THR A 744 -8.93 32.32 27.58
CA THR A 744 -7.67 32.21 28.33
C THR A 744 -6.54 31.51 27.57
N LYS A 745 -6.83 30.92 26.40
CA LYS A 745 -5.89 30.07 25.63
C LYS A 745 -5.26 28.96 26.49
N LEU A 746 -5.99 28.44 27.46
CA LEU A 746 -5.47 27.45 28.41
C LEU A 746 -5.22 26.10 27.71
N GLU A 747 -3.98 25.61 27.76
CA GLU A 747 -3.64 24.27 27.30
C GLU A 747 -3.88 23.21 28.39
N ILE A 748 -4.59 22.14 28.00
CA ILE A 748 -4.97 21.02 28.87
C ILE A 748 -4.16 19.77 28.51
N ASP A 749 -3.08 19.54 29.26
CA ASP A 749 -2.28 18.33 29.23
C ASP A 749 -2.96 17.16 29.97
N LYS A 750 -2.27 16.02 30.09
CA LYS A 750 -2.77 14.84 30.80
C LYS A 750 -3.05 15.13 32.29
N GLN A 751 -2.09 15.72 33.00
CA GLN A 751 -2.21 15.95 34.45
C GLN A 751 -3.36 16.90 34.77
N LYS A 752 -3.53 17.96 34.00
CA LYS A 752 -4.65 18.90 34.15
C LYS A 752 -5.97 18.21 33.83
N HIS A 753 -6.03 17.39 32.78
CA HIS A 753 -7.24 16.65 32.44
C HIS A 753 -7.65 15.67 33.54
N ASP A 754 -6.70 14.88 34.04
CA ASP A 754 -6.93 13.93 35.14
C ASP A 754 -7.33 14.66 36.43
N SER A 755 -6.73 15.82 36.71
CA SER A 755 -7.12 16.68 37.83
C SER A 755 -8.55 17.21 37.70
N ILE A 756 -8.97 17.63 36.50
CA ILE A 756 -10.34 18.08 36.23
C ILE A 756 -11.33 16.93 36.46
N LEU A 757 -11.05 15.75 35.91
CA LEU A 757 -11.89 14.56 36.11
C LEU A 757 -12.00 14.18 37.59
N HIS A 758 -10.87 14.15 38.29
CA HIS A 758 -10.84 13.83 39.72
C HIS A 758 -11.64 14.85 40.54
N LYS A 759 -11.47 16.15 40.27
CA LYS A 759 -12.23 17.21 40.95
C LYS A 759 -13.72 17.14 40.64
N LEU A 760 -14.12 16.91 39.40
CA LEU A 760 -15.53 16.77 39.02
C LEU A 760 -16.17 15.55 39.68
N LEU A 761 -15.45 14.43 39.76
CA LEU A 761 -15.91 13.24 40.45
C LEU A 761 -16.09 13.49 41.95
N LEU A 762 -15.12 14.15 42.59
CA LEU A 762 -15.22 14.53 44.01
C LEU A 762 -16.36 15.51 44.28
N ILE A 763 -16.50 16.56 43.46
CA ILE A 763 -17.59 17.54 43.60
C ILE A 763 -18.95 16.87 43.40
N GLY A 764 -19.08 16.02 42.37
CA GLY A 764 -20.30 15.26 42.12
C GLY A 764 -20.67 14.36 43.29
N ALA A 765 -19.70 13.62 43.83
CA ALA A 765 -19.90 12.76 45.01
C ALA A 765 -20.30 13.57 46.25
N TRP A 766 -19.59 14.67 46.56
CA TRP A 766 -19.90 15.52 47.71
C TRP A 766 -21.22 16.27 47.57
N ALA A 767 -21.60 16.70 46.36
CA ALA A 767 -22.90 17.33 46.11
C ALA A 767 -24.05 16.33 46.31
N GLN A 768 -23.88 15.08 45.89
CA GLN A 768 -24.86 14.02 46.13
C GLN A 768 -25.01 13.71 47.62
N ILE A 769 -23.90 13.58 48.36
CA ILE A 769 -23.90 13.37 49.81
C ILE A 769 -24.54 14.58 50.52
N GLY A 770 -24.10 15.80 50.20
CA GLY A 770 -24.63 17.03 50.78
C GLY A 770 -26.12 17.23 50.51
N GLY A 771 -26.57 16.92 49.29
CA GLY A 771 -28.00 16.92 48.92
C GLY A 771 -28.81 15.91 49.73
N ALA A 772 -28.32 14.69 49.90
CA ALA A 772 -28.98 13.68 50.73
C ALA A 772 -29.08 14.11 52.20
N ILE A 773 -28.00 14.66 52.77
CA ILE A 773 -27.99 15.21 54.13
C ILE A 773 -29.00 16.36 54.25
N PHE A 774 -28.99 17.30 53.31
CA PHE A 774 -29.91 18.45 53.31
C PHE A 774 -31.38 18.01 53.25
N VAL A 775 -31.72 17.08 52.34
CA VAL A 775 -33.08 16.51 52.25
C VAL A 775 -33.47 15.80 53.54
N THR A 776 -32.56 15.03 54.14
CA THR A 776 -32.79 14.35 55.41
C THR A 776 -33.07 15.34 56.54
N LEU A 777 -32.27 16.41 56.65
CA LEU A 777 -32.47 17.48 57.63
C LEU A 777 -33.77 18.24 57.38
N LEU A 778 -34.15 18.48 56.13
CA LEU A 778 -35.44 19.08 55.76
C LEU A 778 -36.62 18.22 56.20
N VAL A 779 -36.56 16.91 55.95
CA VAL A 779 -37.60 15.96 56.38
C VAL A 779 -37.70 15.93 57.90
N ILE A 780 -36.56 15.84 58.60
CA ILE A 780 -36.52 15.93 60.07
C ILE A 780 -37.14 17.24 60.56
N GLY A 781 -36.78 18.37 59.95
CA GLY A 781 -37.30 19.70 60.28
C GLY A 781 -38.81 19.83 60.04
N ILE A 782 -39.32 19.28 58.93
CA ILE A 782 -40.75 19.25 58.61
C ILE A 782 -41.50 18.35 59.61
N VAL A 783 -41.01 17.15 59.89
CA VAL A 783 -41.59 16.24 60.88
C VAL A 783 -41.60 16.87 62.27
N TRP A 784 -40.53 17.54 62.66
CA TRP A 784 -40.44 18.28 63.91
C TRP A 784 -41.47 19.42 63.98
N LYS A 785 -41.62 20.21 62.90
CA LYS A 785 -42.61 21.29 62.79
C LYS A 785 -44.05 20.76 62.84
N ILE A 786 -44.34 19.61 62.22
CA ILE A 786 -45.64 18.93 62.28
C ILE A 786 -45.92 18.42 63.71
N LYS A 787 -44.95 17.77 64.37
CA LYS A 787 -45.08 17.33 65.77
C LYS A 787 -45.32 18.52 66.71
N ARG A 788 -44.63 19.65 66.51
CA ARG A 788 -44.81 20.86 67.32
C ARG A 788 -46.18 21.51 67.10
N ARG A 789 -46.69 21.53 65.86
CA ARG A 789 -48.07 21.99 65.56
C ARG A 789 -49.15 21.09 66.16
N LYS A 790 -48.96 19.76 66.20
CA LYS A 790 -49.87 18.85 66.91
C LYS A 790 -49.83 19.06 68.43
N LYS A 791 -48.66 19.37 69.01
CA LYS A 791 -48.52 19.64 70.45
C LYS A 791 -49.18 20.96 70.89
N ASN A 792 -49.15 21.99 70.03
CA ASN A 792 -49.85 23.26 70.29
C ASN A 792 -51.36 23.24 70.02
N ARG A 793 -51.89 22.17 69.41
CA ARG A 793 -53.35 21.96 69.23
C ARG A 793 -54.02 21.27 70.42
N TYR A 794 -53.24 20.87 71.43
CA TYR A 794 -53.72 20.29 72.70
C TYR A 794 -53.78 21.32 73.85
N TYR A 795 -53.49 22.60 73.58
CA TYR A 795 -53.46 23.69 74.56
C TYR A 795 -54.45 24.82 74.24
N TYR A 796 -55.49 24.54 73.43
CA TYR A 796 -56.65 25.39 73.24
C TYR A 796 -57.92 24.57 73.40
#